data_AF-A0AA97HM08-F1
#
_entry.id   AF-A0AA97HM08-F1
#
_cell.length_a   1.000
_cell.length_b   1.000
_cell.length_c   1.000
_cell.angle_alpha   90.00
_cell.angle_beta   90.00
_cell.angle_gamma   90.00
#
_symmetry.space_group_name_H-M   'P 1'
#
loop_
_entity.id
_entity.type
_entity.pdbx_description
1 polymer ?
#
loop_
_entity_poly.entity_id
_entity_poly.type
_entity_poly.pdbx_seq_one_letter_code
_entity_poly.pdbx_strand_id
1 'polypeptide(L)'
;MAPVLSHSFDSTRAEIVAAMEQRIEKGDRTKLTRKELEELIAILVARLVDLNQRDADTKGEIETLCAAEQTLLEQAFSRNSINSVYFPRYTTAIKAAIAEGRIQLTSKNSYPRPWFKRNPPPGESSQGVDRRHYALDGFTYPIEVQSQLRAATTKNANARQDDRQPVDLDAYLSKINLLLASNDPIDLIIAIAAVTGRRHTEVVSLGQLQPHVADTAQLIPQEHPYLLRFTGQQKAAKPAYDLLTLVPAQDVLLAIKKLRATADIHDLDGVASDDPRMEALNARVNRRVVKVLDGVLPTPKGFTNISIHRCRAVYVPIALHYFCPANMAEQRLAQHLLGHVLLDDTASGNASVTGHYYQYYLTRQGKPLTARGVKLAASGPIPLPPDELDAPVAQPFTETQGDLIVADTLPSKTMTTPSPQVNGSRDSDPVWATISTQAATISTQAQTISAQAATIDRLARSGGGGQGNDAELKALKVDHERLLAMLDELKAIAADPNQLQAAQRFFAFDFDLEVEVEVDAPTGDAVEPPAEAPSVPSPTLLAAADLSDKAQNTKPYQRGVRLLEIAQQWAQEHPEMTVKFSGALLKAVGVHAAAIKAITTDLEDEIEMFNKSLGNASLKTHNKGKTESFLAFAKAKLQSEGLYYPRS
;
A
#
# COMPACT_ATOMS: atom_id res chain seq x y z
N MET A 1 -28.98 -20.91 45.33
CA MET A 1 -29.49 -21.28 44.00
C MET A 1 -29.66 -20.01 43.20
N ALA A 2 -28.69 -19.66 42.37
CA ALA A 2 -28.81 -18.54 41.43
C ALA A 2 -29.57 -19.03 40.19
N PRO A 3 -30.46 -18.22 39.60
CA PRO A 3 -31.28 -18.66 38.47
C PRO A 3 -30.37 -18.82 37.25
N VAL A 4 -30.42 -20.01 36.64
CA VAL A 4 -29.88 -20.26 35.30
C VAL A 4 -30.61 -19.32 34.36
N LEU A 5 -29.93 -18.28 33.88
CA LEU A 5 -30.44 -17.41 32.82
C LEU A 5 -30.53 -18.26 31.55
N SER A 6 -31.66 -18.94 31.33
CA SER A 6 -31.96 -19.50 30.02
C SER A 6 -32.17 -18.32 29.07
N HIS A 7 -31.11 -17.94 28.35
CA HIS A 7 -31.28 -17.11 27.17
C HIS A 7 -32.18 -17.89 26.22
N SER A 8 -33.45 -17.47 26.12
CA SER A 8 -34.38 -18.00 25.14
C SER A 8 -33.87 -17.57 23.77
N PHE A 9 -33.32 -18.52 23.01
CA PHE A 9 -32.96 -18.29 21.61
C PHE A 9 -34.21 -18.49 20.76
N ASP A 10 -34.40 -17.63 19.75
CA ASP A 10 -35.50 -17.75 18.79
C ASP A 10 -35.38 -19.02 17.94
N SER A 11 -34.14 -19.49 17.71
CA SER A 11 -33.82 -20.72 16.99
C SER A 11 -32.69 -21.49 17.69
N THR A 12 -32.69 -22.81 17.56
CA THR A 12 -31.57 -23.65 18.00
C THR A 12 -30.43 -23.62 16.97
N ARG A 13 -29.21 -23.94 17.41
CA ARG A 13 -28.06 -24.08 16.50
C ARG A 13 -28.35 -25.06 15.37
N ALA A 14 -29.00 -26.19 15.68
CA ALA A 14 -29.29 -27.23 14.71
C ALA A 14 -30.26 -26.72 13.61
N GLU A 15 -31.26 -25.93 13.98
CA GLU A 15 -32.21 -25.33 13.03
C GLU A 15 -31.52 -24.34 12.10
N ILE A 16 -30.65 -23.47 12.64
CA ILE A 16 -29.90 -22.50 11.82
C ILE A 16 -28.98 -23.23 10.83
N VAL A 17 -28.25 -24.26 11.30
CA VAL A 17 -27.35 -25.06 10.45
C VAL A 17 -28.13 -25.78 9.35
N ALA A 18 -29.23 -26.45 9.69
CA ALA A 18 -30.06 -27.15 8.70
C ALA A 18 -30.64 -26.18 7.66
N ALA A 19 -31.08 -24.99 8.07
CA ALA A 19 -31.54 -23.95 7.15
C ALA A 19 -30.41 -23.45 6.24
N MET A 20 -29.20 -23.26 6.78
CA MET A 20 -28.02 -22.88 5.99
C MET A 20 -27.67 -23.94 4.95
N GLU A 21 -27.63 -25.22 5.33
CA GLU A 21 -27.34 -26.35 4.44
C GLU A 21 -28.37 -26.45 3.30
N GLN A 22 -29.66 -26.32 3.60
CA GLN A 22 -30.70 -26.29 2.56
C GLN A 22 -30.52 -25.14 1.57
N ARG A 23 -30.11 -23.95 2.04
CA ARG A 23 -29.83 -22.79 1.16
C ARG A 23 -28.54 -22.98 0.35
N ILE A 24 -27.56 -23.70 0.89
CA ILE A 24 -26.36 -24.11 0.14
C ILE A 24 -26.77 -25.01 -1.01
N GLU A 25 -27.50 -26.09 -0.72
CA GLU A 25 -27.98 -27.08 -1.69
C GLU A 25 -28.85 -26.44 -2.80
N LYS A 26 -29.75 -25.53 -2.42
CA LYS A 26 -30.59 -24.78 -3.39
C LYS A 26 -29.83 -23.76 -4.24
N GLY A 27 -28.55 -23.50 -3.94
CA GLY A 27 -27.78 -22.49 -4.66
C GLY A 27 -28.16 -21.05 -4.30
N ASP A 28 -28.87 -20.81 -3.19
CA ASP A 28 -29.34 -19.48 -2.80
C ASP A 28 -28.19 -18.49 -2.62
N ARG A 29 -28.39 -17.22 -3.00
CA ARG A 29 -27.36 -16.19 -2.82
C ARG A 29 -27.05 -15.91 -1.34
N THR A 30 -28.05 -16.03 -0.48
CA THR A 30 -27.92 -15.80 0.97
C THR A 30 -27.85 -17.15 1.67
N LYS A 31 -26.65 -17.55 2.11
CA LYS A 31 -26.48 -18.83 2.85
C LYS A 31 -26.86 -18.69 4.32
N LEU A 32 -26.44 -17.59 4.95
CA LEU A 32 -26.72 -17.27 6.35
C LEU A 32 -27.18 -15.81 6.43
N THR A 33 -28.30 -15.56 7.09
CA THR A 33 -28.77 -14.19 7.34
C THR A 33 -28.00 -13.54 8.48
N ARG A 34 -28.07 -12.21 8.59
CA ARG A 34 -27.44 -11.47 9.69
C ARG A 34 -27.98 -11.91 11.06
N LYS A 35 -29.30 -12.08 11.17
CA LYS A 35 -29.97 -12.52 12.41
C LYS A 35 -29.47 -13.90 12.84
N GLU A 36 -29.46 -14.87 11.92
CA GLU A 36 -28.97 -16.23 12.19
C GLU A 36 -27.49 -16.24 12.58
N LEU A 37 -26.64 -15.42 11.95
CA LEU A 37 -25.25 -15.29 12.35
C LEU A 37 -25.11 -14.73 13.78
N GLU A 38 -25.89 -13.70 14.11
CA GLU A 38 -25.89 -13.11 15.46
C GLU A 38 -26.40 -14.13 16.50
N GLU A 39 -27.40 -14.95 16.17
CA GLU A 39 -27.87 -16.07 16.99
C GLU A 39 -26.79 -17.16 17.17
N LEU A 40 -26.09 -17.58 16.10
CA LEU A 40 -24.98 -18.55 16.20
C LEU A 40 -23.86 -18.03 17.11
N ILE A 41 -23.49 -16.76 16.98
CA ILE A 41 -22.49 -16.11 17.84
C ILE A 41 -22.97 -16.12 19.30
N ALA A 42 -24.23 -15.77 19.55
CA ALA A 42 -24.80 -15.76 20.90
C ALA A 42 -24.81 -17.17 21.53
N ILE A 43 -25.18 -18.19 20.76
CA ILE A 43 -25.18 -19.60 21.19
C ILE A 43 -23.76 -20.06 21.53
N LEU A 44 -22.77 -19.75 20.68
CA LEU A 44 -21.37 -20.08 20.95
C LEU A 44 -20.88 -19.41 22.25
N VAL A 45 -21.13 -18.10 22.39
CA VAL A 45 -20.72 -17.36 23.60
C VAL A 45 -21.39 -17.93 24.84
N ALA A 46 -22.68 -18.27 24.78
CA ALA A 46 -23.38 -18.92 25.89
C ALA A 46 -22.75 -20.26 26.27
N ARG A 47 -22.32 -21.05 25.27
CA ARG A 47 -21.62 -22.32 25.51
C ARG A 47 -20.24 -22.13 26.13
N LEU A 48 -19.48 -21.10 25.71
CA LEU A 48 -18.21 -20.75 26.35
C LEU A 48 -18.40 -20.30 27.80
N VAL A 49 -19.45 -19.51 28.09
CA VAL A 49 -19.81 -19.09 29.44
C VAL A 49 -20.18 -20.29 30.33
N ASP A 50 -21.01 -21.21 29.83
CA ASP A 50 -21.38 -22.43 30.55
C ASP A 50 -20.17 -23.32 30.87
N LEU A 51 -19.25 -23.51 29.90
CA LEU A 51 -18.00 -24.23 30.14
C LEU A 51 -17.14 -23.54 31.21
N ASN A 52 -17.04 -22.20 31.19
CA ASN A 52 -16.29 -21.42 32.16
C ASN A 52 -16.89 -21.53 33.57
N GLN A 53 -18.21 -21.47 33.70
CA GLN A 53 -18.91 -21.62 34.97
C GLN A 53 -18.76 -23.03 35.57
N ARG A 54 -18.61 -24.05 34.72
CA ARG A 54 -18.37 -25.44 35.12
C ARG A 54 -16.88 -25.81 35.24
N ASP A 55 -15.97 -24.85 35.08
CA ASP A 55 -14.50 -25.04 35.10
C ASP A 55 -14.01 -26.14 34.12
N ALA A 56 -14.74 -26.28 33.01
CA ALA A 56 -14.52 -27.26 31.95
C ALA A 56 -14.00 -26.64 30.63
N ASP A 57 -13.78 -25.32 30.61
CA ASP A 57 -13.30 -24.54 29.47
C ASP A 57 -11.78 -24.70 29.24
N THR A 58 -11.35 -25.93 29.03
CA THR A 58 -9.96 -26.22 28.67
C THR A 58 -9.66 -25.76 27.25
N LYS A 59 -8.37 -25.54 26.95
CA LYS A 59 -7.88 -25.25 25.60
C LYS A 59 -8.48 -26.17 24.53
N GLY A 60 -8.46 -27.49 24.76
CA GLY A 60 -8.94 -28.48 23.78
C GLY A 60 -10.45 -28.41 23.51
N GLU A 61 -11.26 -28.19 24.54
CA GLU A 61 -12.71 -27.98 24.39
C GLU A 61 -13.02 -26.70 23.61
N ILE A 62 -12.32 -25.62 23.94
CA ILE A 62 -12.46 -24.33 23.25
C ILE A 62 -12.05 -24.45 21.77
N GLU A 63 -10.92 -25.10 21.49
CA GLU A 63 -10.45 -25.34 20.12
C GLU A 63 -11.45 -26.17 19.32
N THR A 64 -12.04 -27.20 19.93
CA THR A 64 -13.08 -28.04 19.30
C THR A 64 -14.33 -27.22 18.94
N LEU A 65 -14.78 -26.33 19.84
CA LEU A 65 -15.91 -25.44 19.55
C LEU A 65 -15.62 -24.48 18.41
N CYS A 66 -14.45 -23.83 18.43
CA CYS A 66 -14.05 -22.91 17.37
C CYS A 66 -13.90 -23.62 16.02
N ALA A 67 -13.30 -24.82 16.01
CA ALA A 67 -13.14 -25.62 14.81
C ALA A 67 -14.49 -26.00 14.19
N ALA A 68 -15.47 -26.41 15.01
CA ALA A 68 -16.81 -26.74 14.53
C ALA A 68 -17.51 -25.53 13.87
N GLU A 69 -17.40 -24.33 14.45
CA GLU A 69 -17.94 -23.11 13.85
C GLU A 69 -17.18 -22.69 12.59
N GLN A 70 -15.86 -22.84 12.58
CA GLN A 70 -15.06 -22.56 11.40
C GLN A 70 -15.43 -23.50 10.24
N THR A 71 -15.52 -24.81 10.48
CA THR A 71 -15.94 -25.79 9.47
C THR A 71 -17.32 -25.46 8.92
N LEU A 72 -18.27 -25.08 9.79
CA LEU A 72 -19.60 -24.64 9.38
C LEU A 72 -19.52 -23.45 8.41
N LEU A 73 -18.78 -22.40 8.76
CA LEU A 73 -18.66 -21.21 7.91
C LEU A 73 -17.95 -21.51 6.58
N GLU A 74 -16.96 -22.41 6.58
CA GLU A 74 -16.20 -22.79 5.38
C GLU A 74 -17.04 -23.59 4.36
N GLN A 75 -18.15 -24.21 4.77
CA GLN A 75 -19.12 -24.82 3.85
C GLN A 75 -19.86 -23.78 3.00
N ALA A 76 -20.09 -22.58 3.57
CA ALA A 76 -20.94 -21.55 2.98
C ALA A 76 -20.15 -20.39 2.34
N PHE A 77 -18.95 -20.10 2.84
CA PHE A 77 -18.24 -18.86 2.56
C PHE A 77 -16.76 -19.07 2.24
N SER A 78 -16.22 -18.19 1.41
CA SER A 78 -14.78 -18.18 1.14
C SER A 78 -13.98 -17.75 2.38
N ARG A 79 -12.77 -18.30 2.54
CA ARG A 79 -11.86 -17.95 3.65
C ARG A 79 -11.61 -16.45 3.79
N ASN A 80 -11.56 -15.71 2.67
CA ASN A 80 -11.40 -14.25 2.70
C ASN A 80 -12.60 -13.56 3.37
N SER A 81 -13.82 -14.00 3.05
CA SER A 81 -15.05 -13.47 3.64
C SER A 81 -15.10 -13.81 5.13
N ILE A 82 -14.81 -15.07 5.47
CA ILE A 82 -14.74 -15.55 6.86
C ILE A 82 -13.77 -14.69 7.68
N ASN A 83 -12.55 -14.51 7.19
CA ASN A 83 -11.51 -13.75 7.86
C ASN A 83 -11.84 -12.26 8.05
N SER A 84 -12.49 -11.64 7.04
CA SER A 84 -12.71 -10.18 7.03
C SER A 84 -14.06 -9.74 7.61
N VAL A 85 -15.06 -10.63 7.65
CA VAL A 85 -16.44 -10.29 8.03
C VAL A 85 -16.92 -11.10 9.23
N TYR A 86 -16.76 -12.43 9.21
CA TYR A 86 -17.40 -13.31 10.19
C TYR A 86 -16.58 -13.43 11.47
N PHE A 87 -15.30 -13.82 11.37
CA PHE A 87 -14.39 -13.94 12.53
C PHE A 87 -14.30 -12.67 13.40
N PRO A 88 -14.25 -11.44 12.82
CA PRO A 88 -14.31 -10.22 13.63
C PRO A 88 -15.56 -10.11 14.51
N ARG A 89 -16.73 -10.58 14.05
CA ARG A 89 -17.97 -10.56 14.84
C ARG A 89 -17.91 -11.53 16.03
N TYR A 90 -17.45 -12.76 15.78
CA TYR A 90 -17.19 -13.73 16.85
C TYR A 90 -16.21 -13.20 17.90
N THR A 91 -15.05 -12.72 17.46
CA THR A 91 -14.02 -12.19 18.38
C THR A 91 -14.50 -10.95 19.15
N THR A 92 -15.34 -10.10 18.54
CA THR A 92 -15.95 -8.95 19.23
C THR A 92 -16.91 -9.39 20.32
N ALA A 93 -17.80 -10.34 20.04
CA ALA A 93 -18.74 -10.86 21.03
C ALA A 93 -18.04 -11.59 22.19
N ILE A 94 -16.98 -12.34 21.90
CA ILE A 94 -16.15 -13.01 22.93
C ILE A 94 -15.45 -11.96 23.81
N LYS A 95 -14.85 -10.92 23.21
CA LYS A 95 -14.22 -9.82 23.97
C LYS A 95 -15.22 -9.10 24.86
N ALA A 96 -16.45 -8.85 24.37
CA ALA A 96 -17.52 -8.25 25.16
C ALA A 96 -17.87 -9.13 26.38
N ALA A 97 -18.05 -10.44 26.17
CA ALA A 97 -18.33 -11.38 27.26
C ALA A 97 -17.21 -11.43 28.33
N ILE A 98 -15.95 -11.32 27.91
CA ILE A 98 -14.80 -11.23 28.83
C ILE A 98 -14.83 -9.90 29.60
N ALA A 99 -15.05 -8.78 28.90
CA ALA A 99 -15.09 -7.44 29.51
C ALA A 99 -16.25 -7.29 30.52
N GLU A 100 -17.39 -7.91 30.25
CA GLU A 100 -18.55 -7.99 31.15
C GLU A 100 -18.35 -8.96 32.32
N GLY A 101 -17.23 -9.70 32.36
CA GLY A 101 -16.95 -10.68 33.40
C GLY A 101 -17.76 -11.97 33.31
N ARG A 102 -18.51 -12.18 32.22
CA ARG A 102 -19.26 -13.44 31.97
C ARG A 102 -18.33 -14.61 31.68
N ILE A 103 -17.14 -14.33 31.14
CA ILE A 103 -16.05 -15.30 30.96
C ILE A 103 -14.87 -14.84 31.81
N GLN A 104 -14.54 -15.59 32.86
CA GLN A 104 -13.39 -15.31 33.71
C GLN A 104 -12.13 -15.94 33.10
N LEU A 105 -11.06 -15.16 32.97
CA LEU A 105 -9.80 -15.64 32.39
C LEU A 105 -8.99 -16.45 33.41
N THR A 106 -8.82 -17.75 33.17
CA THR A 106 -8.08 -18.71 34.00
C THR A 106 -6.87 -19.29 33.27
N SER A 107 -5.97 -19.97 33.97
CA SER A 107 -4.84 -20.68 33.33
C SER A 107 -5.24 -21.78 32.35
N LYS A 108 -6.48 -22.28 32.41
CA LYS A 108 -7.00 -23.34 31.54
C LYS A 108 -7.55 -22.83 30.21
N ASN A 109 -8.15 -21.65 30.22
CA ASN A 109 -8.85 -21.06 29.06
C ASN A 109 -8.09 -19.92 28.37
N SER A 110 -6.99 -19.47 28.98
CA SER A 110 -6.22 -18.33 28.50
C SER A 110 -4.73 -18.48 28.79
N TYR A 111 -3.92 -17.74 28.05
CA TYR A 111 -2.47 -17.71 28.20
C TYR A 111 -1.98 -16.26 28.32
N PRO A 112 -0.83 -16.03 29.00
CA PRO A 112 -0.20 -14.72 29.02
C PRO A 112 0.35 -14.39 27.63
N ARG A 113 -0.04 -13.24 27.09
CA ARG A 113 0.42 -12.71 25.82
C ARG A 113 1.21 -11.42 26.08
N PRO A 114 2.51 -11.39 25.72
CA PRO A 114 3.27 -10.15 25.81
C PRO A 114 2.84 -9.19 24.68
N TRP A 115 2.76 -7.91 24.99
CA TRP A 115 2.54 -6.85 24.03
C TRP A 115 3.58 -5.74 24.18
N PHE A 116 3.84 -5.03 23.08
CA PHE A 116 4.80 -3.92 23.01
C PHE A 116 4.15 -2.75 22.27
N LYS A 117 4.20 -1.56 22.86
CA LYS A 117 3.76 -0.31 22.23
C LYS A 117 4.94 0.33 21.52
N ARG A 118 4.79 0.61 20.23
CA ARG A 118 5.74 1.39 19.44
C ARG A 118 5.41 2.85 19.68
N ASN A 119 6.17 3.52 20.55
CA ASN A 119 5.98 4.91 21.02
C ASN A 119 4.82 5.06 22.04
N PRO A 120 4.98 4.57 23.29
CA PRO A 120 4.01 4.88 24.34
C PRO A 120 4.03 6.38 24.67
N PRO A 121 2.88 6.99 25.00
CA PRO A 121 2.84 8.33 25.57
C PRO A 121 3.72 8.45 26.82
N PRO A 122 4.22 9.65 27.17
CA PRO A 122 4.95 9.87 28.40
C PRO A 122 4.14 9.38 29.62
N GLY A 123 4.71 8.47 30.41
CA GLY A 123 4.06 7.89 31.59
C GLY A 123 3.35 6.55 31.36
N GLU A 124 3.20 6.07 30.12
CA GLU A 124 2.65 4.75 29.84
C GLU A 124 3.74 3.68 29.68
N SER A 125 3.43 2.43 30.10
CA SER A 125 4.34 1.30 29.89
C SER A 125 4.51 0.96 28.40
N SER A 126 5.77 0.81 27.98
CA SER A 126 6.15 0.40 26.61
C SER A 126 5.90 -1.09 26.32
N GLN A 127 5.68 -1.88 27.36
CA GLN A 127 5.46 -3.31 27.29
C GLN A 127 4.56 -3.78 28.43
N GLY A 128 3.88 -4.90 28.24
CA GLY A 128 3.07 -5.53 29.27
C GLY A 128 2.65 -6.94 28.87
N VAL A 129 1.87 -7.57 29.75
CA VAL A 129 1.32 -8.91 29.52
C VAL A 129 -0.18 -8.85 29.75
N ASP A 130 -0.97 -9.17 28.74
CA ASP A 130 -2.41 -9.39 28.86
C ASP A 130 -2.70 -10.90 28.86
N ARG A 131 -3.80 -11.32 29.49
CA ARG A 131 -4.26 -12.71 29.35
C ARG A 131 -5.18 -12.79 28.13
N ARG A 132 -4.89 -13.71 27.21
CA ARG A 132 -5.67 -13.90 25.98
C ARG A 132 -6.41 -15.23 26.01
N HIS A 133 -7.72 -15.19 25.81
CA HIS A 133 -8.59 -16.37 25.74
C HIS A 133 -8.35 -17.17 24.45
N TYR A 134 -8.28 -18.50 24.52
CA TYR A 134 -7.98 -19.37 23.36
C TYR A 134 -8.97 -19.24 22.21
N ALA A 135 -10.25 -18.95 22.50
CA ALA A 135 -11.25 -18.76 21.44
C ALA A 135 -10.91 -17.59 20.49
N LEU A 136 -10.19 -16.57 20.96
CA LEU A 136 -9.76 -15.46 20.10
C LEU A 136 -8.75 -15.88 19.04
N ASP A 137 -7.99 -16.95 19.30
CA ASP A 137 -7.08 -17.54 18.34
C ASP A 137 -7.80 -18.56 17.44
N GLY A 138 -8.79 -19.28 17.99
CA GLY A 138 -9.65 -20.18 17.19
C GLY A 138 -10.42 -19.46 16.08
N PHE A 139 -10.77 -18.17 16.26
CA PHE A 139 -11.35 -17.32 15.20
C PHE A 139 -10.29 -16.47 14.49
N THR A 140 -9.09 -17.02 14.32
CA THR A 140 -8.00 -16.43 13.56
C THR A 140 -7.34 -17.51 12.73
N TYR A 141 -7.30 -17.34 11.41
CA TYR A 141 -6.62 -18.32 10.55
C TYR A 141 -5.12 -18.45 10.89
N PRO A 142 -4.50 -19.62 10.64
CA PRO A 142 -3.05 -19.77 10.72
C PRO A 142 -2.30 -18.72 9.88
N ILE A 143 -1.07 -18.41 10.28
CA ILE A 143 -0.27 -17.32 9.69
C ILE A 143 -0.07 -17.53 8.19
N GLU A 144 0.07 -18.78 7.76
CA GLU A 144 0.26 -19.21 6.38
C GLU A 144 -0.96 -18.84 5.54
N VAL A 145 -2.16 -19.16 6.04
CA VAL A 145 -3.43 -18.81 5.38
C VAL A 145 -3.62 -17.30 5.35
N GLN A 146 -3.31 -16.59 6.44
CA GLN A 146 -3.36 -15.12 6.45
C GLN A 146 -2.36 -14.49 5.47
N SER A 147 -1.19 -15.11 5.30
CA SER A 147 -0.18 -14.67 4.33
C SER A 147 -0.71 -14.83 2.89
N GLN A 148 -1.31 -15.98 2.58
CA GLN A 148 -1.94 -16.25 1.28
C GLN A 148 -3.10 -15.27 0.98
N LEU A 149 -3.99 -15.04 1.96
CA LEU A 149 -5.10 -14.09 1.82
C LEU A 149 -4.59 -12.65 1.57
N ARG A 150 -3.53 -12.25 2.29
CA ARG A 150 -2.87 -10.95 2.06
C ARG A 150 -2.22 -10.88 0.70
N ALA A 151 -1.50 -11.92 0.27
CA ALA A 151 -0.86 -11.98 -1.04
C ALA A 151 -1.89 -11.84 -2.18
N ALA A 152 -3.03 -12.52 -2.08
CA ALA A 152 -4.12 -12.38 -3.05
C ALA A 152 -4.69 -10.95 -3.08
N THR A 153 -4.88 -10.33 -1.92
CA THR A 153 -5.34 -8.94 -1.81
C THR A 153 -4.35 -7.95 -2.42
N THR A 154 -3.05 -8.15 -2.16
CA THR A 154 -1.96 -7.37 -2.74
C THR A 154 -1.89 -7.54 -4.25
N LYS A 155 -1.97 -8.77 -4.77
CA LYS A 155 -2.00 -9.04 -6.21
C LYS A 155 -3.14 -8.29 -6.90
N ASN A 156 -4.35 -8.34 -6.33
CA ASN A 156 -5.50 -7.60 -6.86
C ASN A 156 -5.32 -6.09 -6.75
N ALA A 157 -4.63 -5.59 -5.72
CA ALA A 157 -4.34 -4.16 -5.59
C ALA A 157 -3.33 -3.70 -6.65
N ASN A 158 -2.25 -4.46 -6.87
CA ASN A 158 -1.24 -4.17 -7.89
C ASN A 158 -1.86 -4.21 -9.29
N ALA A 159 -2.64 -5.25 -9.63
CA ALA A 159 -3.31 -5.34 -10.93
C ALA A 159 -4.21 -4.12 -11.24
N ARG A 160 -4.78 -3.47 -10.22
CA ARG A 160 -5.57 -2.23 -10.38
C ARG A 160 -4.71 -0.96 -10.51
N GLN A 161 -3.48 -0.99 -10.00
CA GLN A 161 -2.51 0.09 -10.18
C GLN A 161 -1.83 0.00 -11.53
N ASP A 162 -1.65 -1.21 -12.06
CA ASP A 162 -1.10 -1.44 -13.39
C ASP A 162 -2.15 -1.09 -14.47
N ASP A 163 -3.43 -1.30 -14.18
CA ASP A 163 -4.58 -1.01 -15.05
C ASP A 163 -5.45 0.13 -14.50
N ARG A 164 -4.85 1.33 -14.36
CA ARG A 164 -5.60 2.52 -13.89
C ARG A 164 -6.64 2.93 -14.93
N GLN A 165 -7.79 3.38 -14.45
CA GLN A 165 -8.89 3.79 -15.32
C GLN A 165 -8.92 5.32 -15.56
N PRO A 166 -9.23 5.79 -16.79
CA PRO A 166 -9.31 7.21 -17.10
C PRO A 166 -10.55 7.87 -16.50
N VAL A 167 -10.41 9.05 -15.91
CA VAL A 167 -11.55 9.89 -15.50
C VAL A 167 -11.45 11.23 -16.20
N ASP A 168 -12.44 11.57 -17.04
CA ASP A 168 -12.53 12.91 -17.62
C ASP A 168 -12.89 13.91 -16.51
N LEU A 169 -11.94 14.81 -16.23
CA LEU A 169 -12.00 15.73 -15.10
C LEU A 169 -13.23 16.65 -15.16
N ASP A 170 -13.51 17.20 -16.34
CA ASP A 170 -14.55 18.21 -16.51
C ASP A 170 -15.94 17.56 -16.48
N ALA A 171 -16.11 16.41 -17.12
CA ALA A 171 -17.35 15.63 -17.07
C ALA A 171 -17.66 15.16 -15.65
N TYR A 172 -16.66 14.64 -14.93
CA TYR A 172 -16.82 14.17 -13.55
C TYR A 172 -17.20 15.33 -12.62
N LEU A 173 -16.45 16.43 -12.62
CA LEU A 173 -16.74 17.57 -11.74
C LEU A 173 -18.06 18.27 -12.08
N SER A 174 -18.43 18.34 -13.36
CA SER A 174 -19.75 18.86 -13.76
C SER A 174 -20.86 18.04 -13.13
N LYS A 175 -20.75 16.71 -13.13
CA LYS A 175 -21.72 15.83 -12.49
C LYS A 175 -21.76 16.02 -10.98
N ILE A 176 -20.60 16.13 -10.33
CA ILE A 176 -20.51 16.35 -8.88
C ILE A 176 -21.13 17.71 -8.47
N ASN A 177 -20.92 18.77 -9.25
CA ASN A 177 -21.52 20.08 -8.99
C ASN A 177 -23.06 20.05 -9.08
N LEU A 178 -23.61 19.31 -10.05
CA LEU A 178 -25.05 19.09 -10.15
C LEU A 178 -25.60 18.38 -8.91
N LEU A 179 -24.89 17.37 -8.39
CA LEU A 179 -25.29 16.66 -7.17
C LEU A 179 -25.15 17.55 -5.92
N LEU A 180 -24.13 18.40 -5.85
CA LEU A 180 -23.92 19.32 -4.72
C LEU A 180 -25.02 20.39 -4.63
N ALA A 181 -25.61 20.76 -5.76
CA ALA A 181 -26.76 21.66 -5.84
C ALA A 181 -28.11 20.98 -5.54
N SER A 182 -28.14 19.64 -5.42
CA SER A 182 -29.35 18.88 -5.14
C SER A 182 -29.90 19.15 -3.73
N ASN A 183 -31.19 18.92 -3.55
CA ASN A 183 -31.83 18.87 -2.23
C ASN A 183 -32.00 17.43 -1.73
N ASP A 184 -31.67 16.42 -2.55
CA ASP A 184 -31.72 15.02 -2.15
C ASP A 184 -30.51 14.69 -1.24
N PRO A 185 -30.74 14.14 -0.03
CA PRO A 185 -29.65 13.87 0.91
C PRO A 185 -28.67 12.83 0.40
N ILE A 186 -29.08 11.87 -0.42
CA ILE A 186 -28.18 10.85 -0.99
C ILE A 186 -27.27 11.49 -2.04
N ASP A 187 -27.80 12.36 -2.89
CA ASP A 187 -26.99 13.13 -3.85
C ASP A 187 -25.95 14.00 -3.14
N LEU A 188 -26.35 14.68 -2.05
CA LEU A 188 -25.44 15.47 -1.22
C LEU A 188 -24.34 14.61 -0.58
N ILE A 189 -24.66 13.44 -0.04
CA ILE A 189 -23.66 12.51 0.53
C ILE A 189 -22.61 12.14 -0.52
N ILE A 190 -23.04 11.82 -1.75
CA ILE A 190 -22.15 11.46 -2.86
C ILE A 190 -21.27 12.65 -3.23
N ALA A 191 -21.87 13.83 -3.40
CA ALA A 191 -21.16 15.04 -3.79
C ALA A 191 -20.11 15.44 -2.76
N ILE A 192 -20.50 15.48 -1.48
CA ILE A 192 -19.59 15.83 -0.37
C ILE A 192 -18.45 14.83 -0.27
N ALA A 193 -18.73 13.52 -0.36
CA ALA A 193 -17.68 12.49 -0.36
C ALA A 193 -16.70 12.65 -1.55
N ALA A 194 -17.21 13.02 -2.72
CA ALA A 194 -16.39 13.23 -3.92
C ALA A 194 -15.50 14.48 -3.83
N VAL A 195 -16.01 15.59 -3.29
CA VAL A 195 -15.23 16.86 -3.23
C VAL A 195 -14.30 16.94 -2.01
N THR A 196 -14.48 16.11 -0.99
CA THR A 196 -13.66 16.10 0.25
C THR A 196 -12.79 14.84 0.39
N GLY A 197 -13.08 13.81 -0.41
CA GLY A 197 -12.49 12.49 -0.27
C GLY A 197 -12.80 11.81 1.06
N ARG A 198 -13.77 12.26 1.87
CA ARG A 198 -14.13 11.63 3.16
C ARG A 198 -14.89 10.31 2.95
N ARG A 199 -14.81 9.40 3.93
CA ARG A 199 -15.62 8.17 3.92
C ARG A 199 -17.09 8.50 4.14
N HIS A 200 -17.99 7.67 3.63
CA HIS A 200 -19.44 7.90 3.71
C HIS A 200 -19.94 8.19 5.14
N THR A 201 -19.46 7.42 6.11
CA THR A 201 -19.75 7.57 7.54
C THR A 201 -19.13 8.80 8.17
N GLU A 202 -17.97 9.26 7.69
CA GLU A 202 -17.37 10.54 8.11
C GLU A 202 -18.23 11.70 7.59
N VAL A 203 -18.78 11.59 6.38
CA VAL A 203 -19.68 12.61 5.80
C VAL A 203 -21.01 12.70 6.56
N VAL A 204 -21.63 11.53 6.82
CA VAL A 204 -22.98 11.43 7.38
C VAL A 204 -23.01 11.66 8.89
N SER A 205 -22.04 11.10 9.63
CA SER A 205 -22.17 10.87 11.07
C SER A 205 -20.97 11.37 11.88
N LEU A 206 -19.77 10.87 11.61
CA LEU A 206 -18.65 11.02 12.56
C LEU A 206 -17.77 12.24 12.31
N GLY A 207 -17.70 12.70 11.07
CA GLY A 207 -16.79 13.76 10.68
C GLY A 207 -17.32 15.13 11.07
N GLN A 208 -16.45 16.10 11.29
CA GLN A 208 -16.86 17.51 11.34
C GLN A 208 -15.99 18.30 10.38
N LEU A 209 -16.63 19.13 9.55
CA LEU A 209 -15.96 20.10 8.69
C LEU A 209 -16.25 21.49 9.23
N GLN A 210 -15.17 22.23 9.46
CA GLN A 210 -15.22 23.59 9.97
C GLN A 210 -14.43 24.51 9.03
N PRO A 211 -14.77 25.81 8.96
CA PRO A 211 -13.90 26.80 8.37
C PRO A 211 -12.49 26.70 8.96
N HIS A 212 -11.47 26.90 8.14
CA HIS A 212 -10.11 27.00 8.66
C HIS A 212 -9.98 28.28 9.51
N VAL A 213 -9.47 28.16 10.73
CA VAL A 213 -9.17 29.29 11.62
C VAL A 213 -7.65 29.36 11.78
N ALA A 214 -7.10 30.57 11.70
CA ALA A 214 -5.70 30.94 11.43
C ALA A 214 -4.59 30.38 12.35
N ASP A 215 -4.89 29.50 13.30
CA ASP A 215 -3.94 29.12 14.37
C ASP A 215 -3.01 27.94 14.03
N THR A 216 -3.15 27.33 12.86
CA THR A 216 -2.18 26.33 12.39
C THR A 216 -1.66 26.69 11.01
N ALA A 217 -0.43 27.20 10.96
CA ALA A 217 0.37 27.12 9.74
C ALA A 217 0.72 25.66 9.48
N GLN A 218 0.79 25.24 8.20
CA GLN A 218 2.12 24.95 7.66
C GLN A 218 2.24 24.61 6.17
N LEU A 219 1.18 24.41 5.37
CA LEU A 219 1.40 24.04 3.94
C LEU A 219 0.47 24.67 2.91
N ILE A 220 -0.61 25.33 3.30
CA ILE A 220 -1.53 25.98 2.34
C ILE A 220 -1.64 27.44 2.79
N PRO A 221 -1.54 28.44 1.90
CA PRO A 221 -1.71 29.84 2.28
C PRO A 221 -2.95 29.99 3.15
N GLN A 222 -2.79 30.65 4.29
CA GLN A 222 -3.93 30.92 5.16
C GLN A 222 -4.99 31.68 4.36
N GLU A 223 -6.26 31.32 4.55
CA GLU A 223 -7.42 31.81 3.76
C GLU A 223 -7.60 31.22 2.35
N HIS A 224 -6.92 30.12 2.00
CA HIS A 224 -7.16 29.49 0.70
C HIS A 224 -8.64 29.05 0.55
N PRO A 225 -9.34 29.41 -0.54
CA PRO A 225 -10.80 29.26 -0.65
C PRO A 225 -11.29 27.81 -0.73
N TYR A 226 -10.38 26.83 -0.77
CA TYR A 226 -10.65 25.40 -0.80
C TYR A 226 -10.20 24.68 0.49
N LEU A 227 -9.85 25.42 1.54
CA LEU A 227 -9.34 24.85 2.79
C LEU A 227 -10.45 24.67 3.81
N LEU A 228 -10.51 23.47 4.41
CA LEU A 228 -11.37 23.16 5.55
C LEU A 228 -10.56 22.47 6.64
N ARG A 229 -11.03 22.55 7.89
CA ARG A 229 -10.51 21.74 8.99
C ARG A 229 -11.42 20.55 9.24
N PHE A 230 -10.84 19.36 9.35
CA PHE A 230 -11.56 18.10 9.53
C PHE A 230 -11.22 17.42 10.86
N THR A 231 -12.25 16.93 11.56
CA THR A 231 -12.14 16.02 12.70
C THR A 231 -13.02 14.78 12.48
N GLY A 232 -12.83 13.73 13.30
CA GLY A 232 -13.65 12.52 13.22
C GLY A 232 -13.15 11.47 12.22
N GLN A 233 -11.84 11.40 12.01
CA GLN A 233 -11.21 10.39 11.15
C GLN A 233 -11.54 8.97 11.64
N GLN A 234 -12.07 8.12 10.76
CA GLN A 234 -12.33 6.72 11.08
C GLN A 234 -11.07 5.85 11.00
N LYS A 235 -11.09 4.71 11.71
CA LYS A 235 -10.05 3.67 11.83
C LYS A 235 -8.80 4.05 12.63
N ALA A 236 -8.61 5.33 12.92
CA ALA A 236 -7.60 5.82 13.85
C ALA A 236 -8.04 7.17 14.39
N ALA A 237 -8.01 7.34 15.72
CA ALA A 237 -8.17 8.65 16.32
C ALA A 237 -7.02 9.55 15.86
N LYS A 238 -7.36 10.72 15.32
CA LYS A 238 -6.39 11.71 14.87
C LYS A 238 -6.79 13.09 15.36
N PRO A 239 -5.81 13.98 15.61
CA PRO A 239 -6.11 15.39 15.83
C PRO A 239 -6.80 15.98 14.61
N ALA A 240 -7.42 17.14 14.82
CA ALA A 240 -7.95 17.95 13.72
C ALA A 240 -6.83 18.26 12.73
N TYR A 241 -7.12 18.18 11.44
CA TYR A 241 -6.13 18.48 10.40
C TYR A 241 -6.79 19.13 9.19
N ASP A 242 -5.98 19.79 8.37
CA ASP A 242 -6.46 20.53 7.23
C ASP A 242 -6.74 19.64 6.02
N LEU A 243 -7.78 19.98 5.27
CA LEU A 243 -8.27 19.23 4.13
C LEU A 243 -8.54 20.19 2.97
N LEU A 244 -8.12 19.79 1.78
CA LEU A 244 -8.42 20.49 0.54
C LEU A 244 -9.71 19.97 -0.10
N THR A 245 -10.59 20.88 -0.52
CA THR A 245 -11.82 20.54 -1.25
C THR A 245 -11.63 20.77 -2.76
N LEU A 246 -12.40 20.05 -3.59
CA LEU A 246 -12.32 20.21 -5.06
C LEU A 246 -13.11 21.42 -5.57
N VAL A 247 -14.06 21.89 -4.77
CA VAL A 247 -14.91 23.09 -4.95
C VAL A 247 -14.67 24.05 -3.77
N PRO A 248 -15.05 25.33 -3.85
CA PRO A 248 -14.89 26.26 -2.74
C PRO A 248 -15.42 25.70 -1.42
N ALA A 249 -14.65 25.88 -0.35
CA ALA A 249 -14.92 25.36 1.00
C ALA A 249 -16.31 25.81 1.50
N GLN A 250 -16.71 27.04 1.17
CA GLN A 250 -18.02 27.58 1.50
C GLN A 250 -19.17 26.75 0.91
N ASP A 251 -19.04 26.28 -0.32
CA ASP A 251 -20.06 25.47 -0.98
C ASP A 251 -20.22 24.10 -0.29
N VAL A 252 -19.09 23.52 0.14
CA VAL A 252 -19.09 22.27 0.92
C VAL A 252 -19.75 22.45 2.28
N LEU A 253 -19.45 23.55 2.98
CA LEU A 253 -20.06 23.86 4.28
C LEU A 253 -21.58 24.07 4.16
N LEU A 254 -22.04 24.77 3.11
CA LEU A 254 -23.45 24.93 2.82
C LEU A 254 -24.13 23.58 2.53
N ALA A 255 -23.49 22.72 1.73
CA ALA A 255 -24.00 21.39 1.42
C ALA A 255 -24.09 20.49 2.67
N ILE A 256 -23.08 20.51 3.55
CA ILE A 256 -23.11 19.77 4.83
C ILE A 256 -24.21 20.29 5.75
N LYS A 257 -24.39 21.60 5.85
CA LYS A 257 -25.45 22.19 6.66
C LYS A 257 -26.83 21.74 6.16
N LYS A 258 -27.05 21.74 4.84
CA LYS A 258 -28.29 21.21 4.22
C LYS A 258 -28.48 19.72 4.52
N LEU A 259 -27.43 18.91 4.32
CA LEU A 259 -27.47 17.47 4.55
C LEU A 259 -27.86 17.15 6.00
N ARG A 260 -27.19 17.78 6.97
CA ARG A 260 -27.41 17.53 8.41
C ARG A 260 -28.73 18.09 8.95
N ALA A 261 -29.36 19.01 8.23
CA ALA A 261 -30.71 19.47 8.57
C ALA A 261 -31.80 18.45 8.18
N THR A 262 -31.48 17.40 7.42
CA THR A 262 -32.43 16.35 7.06
C THR A 262 -32.61 15.39 8.24
N ALA A 263 -33.85 15.19 8.70
CA ALA A 263 -34.16 14.37 9.87
C ALA A 263 -33.51 12.97 9.85
N ASP A 264 -33.66 12.24 8.74
CA ASP A 264 -33.08 10.89 8.56
C ASP A 264 -31.55 10.84 8.69
N ILE A 265 -30.87 11.96 8.46
CA ILE A 265 -29.41 12.07 8.56
C ILE A 265 -29.00 12.57 9.95
N HIS A 266 -29.75 13.52 10.50
CA HIS A 266 -29.57 14.00 11.85
C HIS A 266 -29.64 12.86 12.89
N ASP A 267 -30.57 11.93 12.71
CA ASP A 267 -30.75 10.76 13.59
C ASP A 267 -29.60 9.73 13.50
N LEU A 268 -28.67 9.94 12.57
CA LEU A 268 -27.47 9.13 12.41
C LEU A 268 -26.21 9.80 12.98
N ASP A 269 -26.31 10.96 13.63
CA ASP A 269 -25.17 11.62 14.27
C ASP A 269 -24.52 10.69 15.32
N GLY A 270 -23.20 10.57 15.28
CA GLY A 270 -22.43 9.68 16.16
C GLY A 270 -22.60 8.16 15.88
N VAL A 271 -23.44 7.76 14.92
CA VAL A 271 -23.67 6.34 14.59
C VAL A 271 -22.48 5.74 13.84
N ALA A 272 -22.00 4.59 14.31
CA ALA A 272 -20.87 3.86 13.74
C ALA A 272 -21.19 3.17 12.40
N SER A 273 -20.15 2.74 11.68
CA SER A 273 -20.28 2.16 10.34
C SER A 273 -20.95 0.78 10.29
N ASP A 274 -20.99 0.06 11.40
CA ASP A 274 -21.53 -1.29 11.56
C ASP A 274 -22.99 -1.32 12.06
N ASP A 275 -23.54 -0.16 12.40
CA ASP A 275 -24.96 0.01 12.73
C ASP A 275 -25.82 -0.35 11.50
N PRO A 276 -26.88 -1.19 11.64
CA PRO A 276 -27.77 -1.57 10.54
C PRO A 276 -28.35 -0.39 9.77
N ARG A 277 -28.64 0.74 10.44
CA ARG A 277 -29.18 1.94 9.81
C ARG A 277 -28.16 2.58 8.86
N MET A 278 -26.90 2.63 9.27
CA MET A 278 -25.80 3.13 8.45
C MET A 278 -25.50 2.21 7.26
N GLU A 279 -25.53 0.88 7.48
CA GLU A 279 -25.36 -0.12 6.42
C GLU A 279 -26.48 0.00 5.35
N ALA A 280 -27.73 0.13 5.78
CA ALA A 280 -28.88 0.32 4.90
C ALA A 280 -28.77 1.62 4.09
N LEU A 281 -28.34 2.72 4.73
CA LEU A 281 -28.07 3.98 4.04
C LEU A 281 -26.95 3.82 3.00
N ASN A 282 -25.83 3.22 3.38
CA ASN A 282 -24.71 2.97 2.46
C ASN A 282 -25.14 2.13 1.25
N ALA A 283 -26.02 1.14 1.42
CA ALA A 283 -26.58 0.37 0.31
C ALA A 283 -27.47 1.21 -0.62
N ARG A 284 -28.26 2.16 -0.09
CA ARG A 284 -29.02 3.12 -0.91
C ARG A 284 -28.09 4.07 -1.65
N VAL A 285 -27.07 4.59 -0.96
CA VAL A 285 -26.05 5.48 -1.52
C VAL A 285 -25.31 4.80 -2.67
N ASN A 286 -24.83 3.56 -2.51
CA ASN A 286 -24.13 2.85 -3.59
C ASN A 286 -25.01 2.57 -4.81
N ARG A 287 -26.30 2.25 -4.61
CA ARG A 287 -27.26 2.14 -5.73
C ARG A 287 -27.41 3.48 -6.47
N ARG A 288 -27.47 4.59 -5.72
CA ARG A 288 -27.54 5.92 -6.32
C ARG A 288 -26.25 6.30 -7.03
N VAL A 289 -25.08 5.96 -6.48
CA VAL A 289 -23.75 6.18 -7.11
C VAL A 289 -23.71 5.53 -8.49
N VAL A 290 -24.11 4.27 -8.62
CA VAL A 290 -24.19 3.62 -9.94
C VAL A 290 -25.11 4.42 -10.85
N LYS A 291 -26.32 4.76 -10.42
CA LYS A 291 -27.28 5.50 -11.25
C LYS A 291 -26.78 6.88 -11.71
N VAL A 292 -26.03 7.61 -10.88
CA VAL A 292 -25.67 9.01 -11.16
C VAL A 292 -24.24 9.20 -11.67
N LEU A 293 -23.32 8.29 -11.38
CA LEU A 293 -21.92 8.41 -11.82
C LEU A 293 -21.53 7.41 -12.90
N ASP A 294 -22.43 6.49 -13.28
CA ASP A 294 -22.23 5.68 -14.47
C ASP A 294 -22.03 6.58 -15.71
N GLY A 295 -21.05 6.23 -16.54
CA GLY A 295 -20.60 7.02 -17.68
C GLY A 295 -19.54 8.09 -17.38
N VAL A 296 -19.39 8.59 -16.14
CA VAL A 296 -18.32 9.55 -15.78
C VAL A 296 -17.27 8.96 -14.84
N LEU A 297 -17.59 7.84 -14.18
CA LEU A 297 -16.70 7.13 -13.27
C LEU A 297 -16.60 5.66 -13.70
N PRO A 298 -15.49 5.23 -14.34
CA PRO A 298 -15.33 3.84 -14.75
C PRO A 298 -15.16 2.90 -13.56
N THR A 299 -15.58 1.65 -13.76
CA THR A 299 -15.41 0.56 -12.80
C THR A 299 -14.02 -0.05 -12.95
N PRO A 300 -13.16 0.00 -11.91
CA PRO A 300 -11.83 -0.59 -11.99
C PRO A 300 -11.87 -2.11 -12.07
N LYS A 301 -10.83 -2.71 -12.65
CA LYS A 301 -10.68 -4.16 -12.78
C LYS A 301 -10.89 -4.90 -11.46
N GLY A 302 -11.66 -5.99 -11.53
CA GLY A 302 -12.01 -6.82 -10.38
C GLY A 302 -13.19 -6.31 -9.55
N PHE A 303 -13.84 -5.21 -9.95
CA PHE A 303 -15.13 -4.80 -9.40
C PHE A 303 -16.25 -5.00 -10.42
N THR A 304 -17.44 -5.35 -9.93
CA THR A 304 -18.63 -5.45 -10.77
C THR A 304 -19.36 -4.12 -10.92
N ASN A 305 -19.24 -3.23 -9.93
CA ASN A 305 -19.91 -1.93 -9.90
C ASN A 305 -19.05 -0.88 -9.20
N ILE A 306 -19.30 0.39 -9.51
CA ILE A 306 -18.79 1.53 -8.74
C ILE A 306 -19.49 1.64 -7.38
N SER A 307 -18.79 2.24 -6.41
CA SER A 307 -19.28 2.50 -5.06
C SER A 307 -18.82 3.88 -4.60
N ILE A 308 -19.45 4.42 -3.55
CA ILE A 308 -19.06 5.72 -2.98
C ILE A 308 -17.58 5.77 -2.56
N HIS A 309 -17.00 4.62 -2.22
CA HIS A 309 -15.58 4.54 -1.87
C HIS A 309 -14.65 4.88 -3.04
N ARG A 310 -15.14 4.79 -4.29
CA ARG A 310 -14.38 5.17 -5.49
C ARG A 310 -14.31 6.68 -5.67
N CYS A 311 -15.30 7.44 -5.18
CA CYS A 311 -15.22 8.90 -5.13
C CYS A 311 -13.97 9.37 -4.36
N ARG A 312 -13.62 8.69 -3.27
CA ARG A 312 -12.38 8.94 -2.52
C ARG A 312 -11.11 8.60 -3.30
N ALA A 313 -11.14 7.58 -4.16
CA ALA A 313 -10.01 7.22 -5.01
C ALA A 313 -9.81 8.21 -6.16
N VAL A 314 -10.88 8.78 -6.71
CA VAL A 314 -10.82 9.85 -7.73
C VAL A 314 -10.47 11.20 -7.14
N TYR A 315 -10.90 11.48 -5.92
CA TYR A 315 -10.54 12.71 -5.20
C TYR A 315 -9.02 12.91 -5.15
N VAL A 316 -8.24 11.85 -4.91
CA VAL A 316 -6.78 11.92 -4.77
C VAL A 316 -6.10 12.50 -6.01
N PRO A 317 -6.21 11.91 -7.23
CA PRO A 317 -5.55 12.46 -8.40
C PRO A 317 -6.07 13.86 -8.77
N ILE A 318 -7.35 14.20 -8.52
CA ILE A 318 -7.85 15.58 -8.73
C ILE A 318 -7.19 16.55 -7.76
N ALA A 319 -7.12 16.20 -6.47
CA ALA A 319 -6.48 17.04 -5.47
C ALA A 319 -4.98 17.22 -5.75
N LEU A 320 -4.30 16.19 -6.24
CA LEU A 320 -2.89 16.29 -6.65
C LEU A 320 -2.72 17.21 -7.87
N HIS A 321 -3.56 17.04 -8.89
CA HIS A 321 -3.56 17.90 -10.08
C HIS A 321 -3.80 19.37 -9.70
N TYR A 322 -4.71 19.64 -8.77
CA TYR A 322 -5.05 21.00 -8.34
C TYR A 322 -4.05 21.61 -7.37
N PHE A 323 -3.54 20.84 -6.41
CA PHE A 323 -2.92 21.42 -5.22
C PHE A 323 -1.58 20.79 -4.84
N CYS A 324 -1.04 19.83 -5.58
CA CYS A 324 0.29 19.30 -5.26
C CYS A 324 1.39 20.28 -5.72
N PRO A 325 2.24 20.79 -4.80
CA PRO A 325 3.41 21.57 -5.17
C PRO A 325 4.37 20.78 -6.06
N ALA A 326 5.14 21.48 -6.90
CA ALA A 326 6.13 20.85 -7.77
C ALA A 326 7.24 20.13 -6.96
N ASN A 327 7.65 20.72 -5.84
CA ASN A 327 8.69 20.23 -4.93
C ASN A 327 8.18 19.21 -3.88
N MET A 328 6.89 18.86 -3.89
CA MET A 328 6.34 17.88 -2.96
C MET A 328 6.12 16.52 -3.65
N ALA A 329 6.43 15.44 -2.92
CA ALA A 329 6.07 14.08 -3.32
C ALA A 329 4.55 13.87 -3.21
N GLU A 330 3.92 13.42 -4.29
CA GLU A 330 2.46 13.19 -4.35
C GLU A 330 1.95 12.27 -3.23
N GLN A 331 2.73 11.23 -2.92
CA GLN A 331 2.37 10.28 -1.87
C GLN A 331 2.30 10.94 -0.49
N ARG A 332 3.07 11.99 -0.21
CA ARG A 332 2.99 12.72 1.07
C ARG A 332 1.71 13.53 1.16
N LEU A 333 1.37 14.29 0.11
CA LEU A 333 0.11 15.04 0.10
C LEU A 333 -1.11 14.11 0.12
N ALA A 334 -1.11 13.04 -0.68
CA ALA A 334 -2.20 12.07 -0.71
C ALA A 334 -2.44 11.42 0.66
N GLN A 335 -1.36 11.07 1.39
CA GLN A 335 -1.48 10.52 2.74
C GLN A 335 -2.10 11.48 3.73
N HIS A 336 -1.69 12.75 3.68
CA HIS A 336 -2.22 13.79 4.54
C HIS A 336 -3.70 14.02 4.27
N LEU A 337 -4.06 14.23 2.99
CA LEU A 337 -5.45 14.42 2.60
C LEU A 337 -6.30 13.23 3.04
N LEU A 338 -5.84 11.99 2.85
CA LEU A 338 -6.54 10.78 3.27
C LEU A 338 -6.50 10.54 4.80
N GLY A 339 -5.77 11.33 5.58
CA GLY A 339 -5.64 11.13 7.02
C GLY A 339 -4.87 9.87 7.39
N HIS A 340 -3.99 9.35 6.51
CA HIS A 340 -3.15 8.19 6.79
C HIS A 340 -1.89 8.56 7.58
N VAL A 341 -1.14 9.54 7.11
CA VAL A 341 0.03 10.14 7.77
C VAL A 341 -0.08 11.64 7.55
N LEU A 342 -0.05 12.43 8.62
CA LEU A 342 -0.20 13.88 8.51
C LEU A 342 1.16 14.51 8.11
N LEU A 343 1.17 15.78 7.69
CA LEU A 343 2.39 16.41 7.17
C LEU A 343 3.37 16.77 8.29
N ASP A 344 2.84 17.10 9.47
CA ASP A 344 3.54 17.29 10.73
C ASP A 344 4.06 15.96 11.34
N ASP A 345 3.59 14.81 10.84
CA ASP A 345 4.11 13.50 11.25
C ASP A 345 5.38 13.16 10.46
N THR A 346 6.52 13.50 11.06
CA THR A 346 7.88 13.21 10.54
C THR A 346 8.41 11.85 10.99
N ALA A 347 7.82 11.23 12.02
CA ALA A 347 8.29 9.98 12.60
C ALA A 347 7.72 8.72 11.90
N SER A 348 6.53 8.82 11.33
CA SER A 348 5.87 7.70 10.65
C SER A 348 6.38 7.54 9.21
N GLY A 349 6.69 6.29 8.84
CA GLY A 349 6.92 5.94 7.43
C GLY A 349 5.63 6.01 6.60
N ASN A 350 5.79 6.02 5.27
CA ASN A 350 4.64 6.08 4.36
C ASN A 350 3.68 4.88 4.54
N ALA A 351 2.39 5.17 4.65
CA ALA A 351 1.34 4.19 4.80
C ALA A 351 1.04 3.48 3.47
N SER A 352 1.29 2.16 3.42
CA SER A 352 1.03 1.30 2.26
C SER A 352 -0.42 1.31 1.80
N VAL A 353 -1.36 1.52 2.73
CA VAL A 353 -2.81 1.58 2.44
C VAL A 353 -3.21 2.72 1.50
N THR A 354 -2.34 3.72 1.32
CA THR A 354 -2.53 4.81 0.35
C THR A 354 -2.56 4.30 -1.08
N GLY A 355 -1.78 3.24 -1.39
CA GLY A 355 -1.74 2.66 -2.72
C GLY A 355 -3.11 2.16 -3.21
N HIS A 356 -4.01 1.78 -2.30
CA HIS A 356 -5.36 1.35 -2.67
C HIS A 356 -6.21 2.44 -3.34
N TYR A 357 -5.79 3.70 -3.33
CA TYR A 357 -6.50 4.81 -3.94
C TYR A 357 -5.95 5.21 -5.31
N TYR A 358 -4.85 4.61 -5.78
CA TYR A 358 -4.24 4.88 -7.09
C TYR A 358 -4.82 4.00 -8.21
N GLN A 359 -6.14 3.97 -8.33
CA GLN A 359 -6.85 3.15 -9.34
C GLN A 359 -7.28 3.97 -10.57
N TYR A 360 -7.07 5.28 -10.54
CA TYR A 360 -7.54 6.22 -11.55
C TYR A 360 -6.42 7.16 -11.99
N TYR A 361 -6.51 7.63 -13.22
CA TYR A 361 -5.74 8.76 -13.73
C TYR A 361 -6.69 9.76 -14.41
N LEU A 362 -6.28 11.03 -14.49
CA LEU A 362 -7.15 12.06 -15.04
C LEU A 362 -6.91 12.24 -16.52
N THR A 363 -8.00 12.51 -17.23
CA THR A 363 -7.98 12.95 -18.62
C THR A 363 -8.80 14.24 -18.77
N ARG A 364 -8.56 14.94 -19.87
CA ARG A 364 -9.44 15.99 -20.39
C ARG A 364 -9.56 15.77 -21.88
N GLN A 365 -10.78 15.51 -22.35
CA GLN A 365 -11.04 15.21 -23.77
C GLN A 365 -10.16 14.05 -24.28
N GLY A 366 -10.02 12.99 -23.46
CA GLY A 366 -9.22 11.80 -23.78
C GLY A 366 -7.71 11.96 -23.59
N LYS A 367 -7.18 13.17 -23.36
CA LYS A 367 -5.74 13.40 -23.13
C LYS A 367 -5.39 13.31 -21.65
N PRO A 368 -4.36 12.53 -21.24
CA PRO A 368 -3.92 12.48 -19.86
C PRO A 368 -3.50 13.84 -19.31
N LEU A 369 -3.87 14.13 -18.05
CA LEU A 369 -3.41 15.30 -17.33
C LEU A 369 -2.22 14.94 -16.44
N THR A 370 -1.08 15.60 -16.66
CA THR A 370 0.17 15.39 -15.91
C THR A 370 0.60 16.59 -15.07
N ALA A 371 0.01 17.77 -15.34
CA ALA A 371 0.29 18.98 -14.57
C ALA A 371 -0.15 18.81 -13.10
N ARG A 372 0.56 19.49 -12.20
CA ARG A 372 0.31 19.47 -10.75
C ARG A 372 0.21 20.89 -10.21
N GLY A 373 -0.56 21.07 -9.14
CA GLY A 373 -0.66 22.36 -8.46
C GLY A 373 -1.31 23.46 -9.30
N VAL A 374 -2.17 23.13 -10.27
CA VAL A 374 -2.70 24.13 -11.23
C VAL A 374 -3.57 25.21 -10.59
N LYS A 375 -4.13 24.94 -9.39
CA LYS A 375 -4.88 25.93 -8.60
C LYS A 375 -4.01 26.68 -7.58
N LEU A 376 -2.74 26.29 -7.40
CA LEU A 376 -1.78 27.02 -6.57
C LEU A 376 -1.29 28.29 -7.28
N ALA A 377 -1.07 28.21 -8.60
CA ALA A 377 -0.63 29.36 -9.39
C ALA A 377 -1.65 30.53 -9.38
N ALA A 378 -2.94 30.24 -9.17
CA ALA A 378 -4.01 31.23 -9.08
C ALA A 378 -4.21 31.81 -7.66
N SER A 379 -3.61 31.20 -6.63
CA SER A 379 -3.92 31.47 -5.21
C SER A 379 -2.67 31.74 -4.36
N GLY A 380 -1.48 31.75 -4.96
CA GLY A 380 -0.18 31.90 -4.28
C GLY A 380 0.50 30.56 -3.98
N PRO A 381 1.85 30.54 -3.88
CA PRO A 381 2.62 29.31 -3.65
C PRO A 381 2.31 28.70 -2.27
N ILE A 382 2.32 27.37 -2.20
CA ILE A 382 2.35 26.60 -0.95
C ILE A 382 3.69 26.82 -0.25
N PRO A 383 3.72 27.38 0.97
CA PRO A 383 4.95 27.43 1.76
C PRO A 383 5.32 26.01 2.19
N LEU A 384 6.58 25.62 2.02
CA LEU A 384 7.10 24.40 2.61
C LEU A 384 7.21 24.57 4.15
N PRO A 385 7.14 23.49 4.93
CA PRO A 385 7.54 23.55 6.33
C PRO A 385 9.00 24.05 6.41
N PRO A 386 9.32 24.89 7.41
CA PRO A 386 10.67 25.45 7.55
C PRO A 386 11.70 24.33 7.71
N ASP A 387 12.83 24.45 7.01
CA ASP A 387 14.01 23.65 7.33
C ASP A 387 14.39 23.95 8.79
N GLU A 388 14.46 22.92 9.63
CA GLU A 388 14.84 23.01 11.06
C GLU A 388 16.28 23.51 11.28
N LEU A 389 17.00 23.90 10.21
CA LEU A 389 18.36 24.42 10.28
C LEU A 389 18.45 25.93 10.54
N ASP A 390 17.34 26.67 10.44
CA ASP A 390 17.30 28.13 10.66
C ASP A 390 16.41 28.57 11.84
N ALA A 391 16.24 27.72 12.86
CA ALA A 391 15.70 28.19 14.13
C ALA A 391 16.76 29.09 14.81
N PRO A 392 16.48 30.39 15.04
CA PRO A 392 17.39 31.22 15.80
C PRO A 392 17.46 30.68 17.23
N VAL A 393 18.68 30.36 17.67
CA VAL A 393 18.99 29.99 19.05
C VAL A 393 18.45 31.09 19.97
N ALA A 394 17.39 30.76 20.72
CA ALA A 394 16.87 31.64 21.75
C ALA A 394 17.96 31.85 22.79
N GLN A 395 18.55 33.05 22.82
CA GLN A 395 19.41 33.46 23.91
C GLN A 395 18.56 33.71 25.17
N PRO A 396 19.03 33.35 26.37
CA PRO A 396 18.32 33.60 27.61
C PRO A 396 18.31 35.11 27.88
N PHE A 397 17.11 35.69 27.94
CA PHE A 397 16.90 37.05 28.41
C PHE A 397 17.40 37.19 29.86
N THR A 398 18.35 38.08 30.08
CA THR A 398 18.67 38.62 31.40
C THR A 398 17.91 39.94 31.55
N GLU A 399 17.10 40.04 32.60
CA GLU A 399 16.48 41.29 33.03
C GLU A 399 17.58 42.32 33.35
N THR A 400 17.48 43.52 32.80
CA THR A 400 17.95 44.71 33.51
C THR A 400 17.14 45.93 33.13
N GLN A 401 16.73 46.61 34.20
CA GLN A 401 15.85 47.75 34.30
C GLN A 401 16.67 49.04 34.18
N GLY A 402 16.11 50.07 33.54
CA GLY A 402 16.40 51.47 33.90
C GLY A 402 17.22 52.32 32.92
N ASP A 403 16.54 53.39 32.46
CA ASP A 403 17.02 54.77 32.29
C ASP A 403 17.50 55.31 30.92
N LEU A 404 16.61 56.16 30.37
CA LEU A 404 16.78 57.48 29.73
C LEU A 404 18.19 57.93 29.25
N ILE A 405 18.27 58.43 28.00
CA ILE A 405 18.50 59.84 27.58
C ILE A 405 18.79 59.94 26.05
N VAL A 406 17.94 60.71 25.36
CA VAL A 406 18.13 61.77 24.33
C VAL A 406 19.36 61.80 23.37
N ALA A 407 19.00 61.98 22.08
CA ALA A 407 19.62 62.75 20.97
C ALA A 407 20.81 62.23 20.12
N ASP A 408 20.49 62.06 18.83
CA ASP A 408 21.07 62.73 17.65
C ASP A 408 22.56 62.54 17.30
N THR A 409 22.81 62.03 16.08
CA THR A 409 23.75 62.53 15.03
C THR A 409 24.31 61.41 14.14
N LEU A 410 24.11 61.58 12.84
CA LEU A 410 24.96 61.05 11.75
C LEU A 410 26.32 61.77 11.77
N PRO A 411 27.45 61.16 11.34
CA PRO A 411 27.77 61.16 9.91
C PRO A 411 28.58 59.96 9.37
N SER A 412 28.54 59.86 8.04
CA SER A 412 29.29 58.98 7.14
C SER A 412 30.82 58.96 7.36
N LYS A 413 31.45 57.79 7.18
CA LYS A 413 32.76 57.73 6.52
C LYS A 413 33.10 56.35 5.92
N THR A 414 33.89 56.49 4.86
CA THR A 414 34.23 55.59 3.76
C THR A 414 35.33 54.58 4.09
N MET A 415 35.37 53.52 3.28
CA MET A 415 36.49 52.61 2.98
C MET A 415 36.98 51.68 4.10
N THR A 416 36.98 50.37 3.82
CA THR A 416 38.19 49.63 3.38
C THR A 416 37.83 48.14 3.23
N THR A 417 38.03 47.60 2.03
CA THR A 417 38.07 46.16 1.73
C THR A 417 39.13 45.45 2.59
N PRO A 418 38.82 44.24 3.07
CA PRO A 418 39.74 43.15 2.75
C PRO A 418 38.98 41.92 2.26
N SER A 419 39.44 41.36 1.15
CA SER A 419 39.21 39.96 0.81
C SER A 419 39.65 39.05 1.95
N PRO A 420 38.97 37.92 2.15
CA PRO A 420 39.70 36.69 2.41
C PRO A 420 39.25 35.56 1.48
N GLN A 421 40.23 35.08 0.73
CA GLN A 421 40.54 33.65 0.55
C GLN A 421 39.35 32.71 0.32
N VAL A 422 39.08 32.49 -0.97
CA VAL A 422 38.45 31.28 -1.48
C VAL A 422 39.45 30.13 -1.36
N ASN A 423 39.31 29.34 -0.30
CA ASN A 423 39.73 27.93 -0.25
C ASN A 423 38.93 27.25 0.87
N GLY A 424 37.81 26.63 0.48
CA GLY A 424 36.98 25.80 1.33
C GLY A 424 36.28 24.77 0.45
N SER A 425 36.69 23.52 0.59
CA SER A 425 36.24 22.34 -0.14
C SER A 425 34.71 22.23 -0.23
N ARG A 426 34.18 22.24 -1.46
CA ARG A 426 32.77 21.98 -1.81
C ARG A 426 32.39 20.48 -1.81
N ASP A 427 33.24 19.61 -1.25
CA ASP A 427 33.10 18.14 -1.32
C ASP A 427 32.44 17.50 -0.09
N SER A 428 31.68 18.26 0.71
CA SER A 428 30.94 17.70 1.86
C SER A 428 29.45 17.99 1.86
N ASP A 429 28.89 18.28 0.68
CA ASP A 429 27.44 18.36 0.50
C ASP A 429 26.93 17.01 -0.06
N PRO A 430 26.18 16.21 0.72
CA PRO A 430 25.74 14.87 0.32
C PRO A 430 24.85 14.89 -0.94
N VAL A 431 24.24 16.04 -1.24
CA VAL A 431 23.46 16.25 -2.46
C VAL A 431 24.37 16.32 -3.69
N TRP A 432 25.49 17.04 -3.62
CA TRP A 432 26.44 17.15 -4.74
C TRP A 432 27.22 15.87 -4.97
N ALA A 433 27.55 15.11 -3.92
CA ALA A 433 28.09 13.76 -4.06
C ALA A 433 27.11 12.84 -4.81
N THR A 434 25.82 12.91 -4.47
CA THR A 434 24.77 12.12 -5.13
C THR A 434 24.58 12.53 -6.60
N ILE A 435 24.59 13.83 -6.90
CA ILE A 435 24.51 14.35 -8.28
C ILE A 435 25.73 13.92 -9.10
N SER A 436 26.93 13.96 -8.51
CA SER A 436 28.18 13.55 -9.17
C SER A 436 28.21 12.05 -9.47
N THR A 437 27.80 11.19 -8.51
CA THR A 437 27.67 9.74 -8.72
C THR A 437 26.61 9.39 -9.79
N GLN A 438 25.53 10.16 -9.86
CA GLN A 438 24.47 9.96 -10.87
C GLN A 438 24.91 10.41 -12.27
N ALA A 439 25.63 11.54 -12.38
CA ALA A 439 26.25 11.97 -13.63
C ALA A 439 27.25 10.94 -14.15
N ALA A 440 28.05 10.31 -13.27
CA ALA A 440 28.96 9.22 -13.63
C ALA A 440 28.21 7.96 -14.14
N THR A 441 27.04 7.65 -13.57
CA THR A 441 26.18 6.53 -14.01
C THR A 441 25.61 6.77 -15.41
N ILE A 442 25.10 7.98 -15.67
CA ILE A 442 24.58 8.37 -17.00
C ILE A 442 25.71 8.35 -18.04
N SER A 443 26.90 8.85 -17.69
CA SER A 443 28.08 8.79 -18.55
C SER A 443 28.48 7.35 -18.90
N THR A 444 28.40 6.42 -17.94
CA THR A 444 28.74 5.00 -18.16
C THR A 444 27.71 4.29 -19.06
N GLN A 445 26.42 4.62 -18.91
CA GLN A 445 25.36 4.10 -19.77
C GLN A 445 25.49 4.64 -21.20
N ALA A 446 25.79 5.92 -21.36
CA ALA A 446 26.05 6.52 -22.67
C ALA A 446 27.25 5.86 -23.39
N GLN A 447 28.31 5.53 -22.65
CA GLN A 447 29.46 4.80 -23.20
C GLN A 447 29.08 3.36 -23.62
N THR A 448 28.24 2.68 -22.84
CA THR A 448 27.77 1.32 -23.14
C THR A 448 26.90 1.28 -24.40
N ILE A 449 25.95 2.22 -24.52
CA ILE A 449 25.10 2.36 -25.71
C ILE A 449 25.95 2.70 -26.93
N SER A 450 26.93 3.60 -26.79
CA SER A 450 27.86 3.92 -27.87
C SER A 450 28.70 2.72 -28.33
N ALA A 451 29.12 1.85 -27.41
CA ALA A 451 29.86 0.63 -27.75
C ALA A 451 28.98 -0.43 -28.44
N GLN A 452 27.72 -0.57 -28.01
CA GLN A 452 26.74 -1.43 -28.67
C GLN A 452 26.42 -0.95 -30.09
N ALA A 453 26.17 0.35 -30.26
CA ALA A 453 25.94 0.96 -31.57
C ALA A 453 27.13 0.75 -32.52
N ALA A 454 28.37 0.90 -32.05
CA ALA A 454 29.58 0.65 -32.84
C ALA A 454 29.83 -0.83 -33.17
N THR A 455 29.26 -1.75 -32.39
CA THR A 455 29.32 -3.21 -32.66
C THR A 455 28.30 -3.60 -33.72
N ILE A 456 27.07 -3.07 -33.63
CA ILE A 456 26.01 -3.25 -34.61
C ILE A 456 26.44 -2.71 -35.99
N ASP A 457 27.05 -1.53 -36.03
CA ASP A 457 27.56 -0.94 -37.28
C ASP A 457 28.72 -1.77 -37.88
N ARG A 458 29.60 -2.35 -37.05
CA ARG A 458 30.63 -3.30 -37.51
C ARG A 458 30.02 -4.57 -38.10
N LEU A 459 29.01 -5.15 -37.46
CA LEU A 459 28.31 -6.34 -37.94
C LEU A 459 27.59 -6.07 -39.27
N ALA A 460 26.94 -4.91 -39.40
CA ALA A 460 26.27 -4.48 -40.62
C ALA A 460 27.25 -4.27 -41.79
N ARG A 461 28.49 -3.84 -41.52
CA ARG A 461 29.55 -3.68 -42.52
C ARG A 461 30.28 -4.99 -42.85
N SER A 462 30.34 -5.95 -41.93
CA SER A 462 31.00 -7.26 -42.16
C SER A 462 30.12 -8.29 -42.86
N GLY A 463 28.80 -8.08 -42.95
CA GLY A 463 27.82 -9.01 -43.54
C GLY A 463 27.73 -9.01 -45.08
N GLY A 464 28.73 -8.52 -45.79
CA GLY A 464 28.74 -8.54 -47.26
C GLY A 464 29.12 -9.89 -47.84
N GLY A 465 28.14 -10.77 -48.09
CA GLY A 465 28.40 -11.96 -48.90
C GLY A 465 27.32 -13.06 -49.01
N GLY A 466 26.24 -13.02 -48.23
CA GLY A 466 25.23 -14.09 -48.25
C GLY A 466 23.82 -13.55 -48.52
N GLN A 467 23.15 -14.09 -49.54
CA GLN A 467 21.78 -13.76 -49.98
C GLN A 467 20.65 -14.13 -48.98
N GLY A 468 20.95 -14.26 -47.69
CA GLY A 468 20.00 -14.60 -46.65
C GLY A 468 19.87 -13.48 -45.64
N ASN A 469 18.66 -12.92 -45.54
CA ASN A 469 18.14 -12.10 -44.44
C ASN A 469 18.32 -10.57 -44.54
N ASP A 470 17.78 -9.99 -45.61
CA ASP A 470 17.46 -8.54 -45.69
C ASP A 470 16.56 -8.06 -44.52
N ALA A 471 15.74 -8.95 -43.96
CA ALA A 471 14.87 -8.66 -42.81
C ALA A 471 15.66 -8.44 -41.51
N GLU A 472 16.70 -9.24 -41.26
CA GLU A 472 17.54 -9.11 -40.06
C GLU A 472 18.40 -7.86 -40.12
N LEU A 473 18.96 -7.54 -41.30
CA LEU A 473 19.71 -6.29 -41.49
C LEU A 473 18.81 -5.06 -41.32
N LYS A 474 17.55 -5.13 -41.76
CA LYS A 474 16.56 -4.07 -41.57
C LYS A 474 16.20 -3.91 -40.09
N ALA A 475 16.01 -5.00 -39.35
CA ALA A 475 15.78 -4.96 -37.90
C ALA A 475 16.98 -4.37 -37.14
N LEU A 476 18.21 -4.77 -37.51
CA LEU A 476 19.44 -4.25 -36.89
C LEU A 476 19.60 -2.73 -37.10
N LYS A 477 19.21 -2.22 -38.28
CA LYS A 477 19.25 -0.78 -38.58
C LYS A 477 18.22 0.01 -37.75
N VAL A 478 17.01 -0.54 -37.59
CA VAL A 478 15.97 0.06 -36.73
C VAL A 478 16.44 0.12 -35.27
N ASP A 479 17.04 -0.95 -34.76
CA ASP A 479 17.60 -0.95 -33.40
C ASP A 479 18.79 0.00 -33.24
N HIS A 480 19.64 0.14 -34.27
CA HIS A 480 20.73 1.12 -34.26
C HIS A 480 20.22 2.56 -34.17
N GLU A 481 19.23 2.92 -34.99
CA GLU A 481 18.62 4.26 -34.97
C GLU A 481 17.93 4.55 -33.63
N ARG A 482 17.26 3.55 -33.04
CA ARG A 482 16.67 3.66 -31.70
C ARG A 482 17.72 3.93 -30.62
N LEU A 483 18.85 3.22 -30.65
CA LEU A 483 19.93 3.41 -29.68
C LEU A 483 20.59 4.79 -29.80
N LEU A 484 20.73 5.32 -31.02
CA LEU A 484 21.23 6.68 -31.24
C LEU A 484 20.26 7.75 -30.69
N ALA A 485 18.95 7.58 -30.90
CA ALA A 485 17.94 8.48 -30.34
C ALA A 485 17.97 8.50 -28.80
N MET A 486 18.12 7.32 -28.17
CA MET A 486 18.27 7.22 -26.71
C MET A 486 19.57 7.87 -26.21
N LEU A 487 20.67 7.76 -26.97
CA LEU A 487 21.94 8.38 -26.61
C LEU A 487 21.85 9.92 -26.65
N ASP A 488 21.15 10.47 -27.65
CA ASP A 488 20.94 11.91 -27.76
C ASP A 488 20.01 12.45 -26.67
N GLU A 489 18.98 11.68 -26.29
CA GLU A 489 18.12 12.00 -25.15
C GLU A 489 18.90 11.99 -23.83
N LEU A 490 19.78 11.00 -23.61
CA LEU A 490 20.64 10.96 -22.43
C LEU A 490 21.64 12.12 -22.37
N LYS A 491 22.20 12.53 -23.52
CA LYS A 491 23.05 13.72 -23.61
C LYS A 491 22.28 15.02 -23.32
N ALA A 492 21.02 15.11 -23.79
CA ALA A 492 20.15 16.25 -23.51
C ALA A 492 19.79 16.34 -22.01
N ILE A 493 19.48 15.20 -21.37
CA ILE A 493 19.23 15.10 -19.92
C ILE A 493 20.48 15.47 -19.12
N ALA A 494 21.67 15.04 -19.55
CA ALA A 494 22.93 15.36 -18.88
C ALA A 494 23.31 16.86 -19.00
N ALA A 495 22.78 17.57 -19.99
CA ALA A 495 23.03 19.00 -20.21
C ALA A 495 22.11 19.93 -19.40
N ASP A 496 21.00 19.42 -18.82
CA ASP A 496 20.04 20.20 -18.03
C ASP A 496 19.91 19.66 -16.59
N PRO A 497 20.41 20.40 -15.57
CA PRO A 497 20.34 20.01 -14.16
C PRO A 497 18.92 19.74 -13.64
N ASN A 498 17.90 20.36 -14.23
CA ASN A 498 16.51 20.15 -13.84
C ASN A 498 15.91 18.87 -14.42
N GLN A 499 16.45 18.35 -15.53
CA GLN A 499 16.02 17.08 -16.12
C GLN A 499 16.66 15.86 -15.47
N LEU A 500 17.82 16.01 -14.83
CA LEU A 500 18.44 14.96 -14.01
C LEU A 500 17.50 14.46 -12.89
N GLN A 501 16.69 15.34 -12.29
CA GLN A 501 15.65 14.94 -11.33
C GLN A 501 14.42 14.28 -11.99
N ALA A 502 14.10 14.62 -13.25
CA ALA A 502 13.00 14.00 -13.98
C ALA A 502 13.36 12.60 -14.50
N ALA A 503 14.62 12.39 -14.91
CA ALA A 503 15.15 11.11 -15.37
C ALA A 503 15.14 10.03 -14.27
N GLN A 504 15.14 10.42 -12.99
CA GLN A 504 14.93 9.51 -11.84
C GLN A 504 13.60 8.71 -11.93
N ARG A 505 12.65 9.12 -12.79
CA ARG A 505 11.36 8.45 -12.98
C ARG A 505 11.30 7.50 -14.18
N PHE A 506 12.24 7.59 -15.13
CA PHE A 506 12.20 6.79 -16.36
C PHE A 506 12.86 5.41 -16.22
N PHE A 507 13.83 5.25 -15.32
CA PHE A 507 14.65 4.02 -15.23
C PHE A 507 14.08 2.90 -14.34
N ALA A 508 12.74 2.82 -14.21
CA ALA A 508 12.04 1.72 -13.52
C ALA A 508 11.36 0.71 -14.47
N PHE A 509 11.59 0.78 -15.78
CA PHE A 509 11.06 -0.18 -16.75
C PHE A 509 12.05 -1.32 -17.02
N ASP A 510 11.62 -2.54 -16.69
CA ASP A 510 12.15 -3.78 -17.27
C ASP A 510 11.78 -3.81 -18.76
N PHE A 511 12.76 -4.14 -19.61
CA PHE A 511 12.57 -4.39 -21.04
C PHE A 511 12.24 -5.86 -21.23
N ASP A 512 10.97 -6.18 -21.49
CA ASP A 512 10.58 -7.45 -22.13
C ASP A 512 10.14 -7.16 -23.57
N LEU A 513 10.79 -7.84 -24.52
CA LEU A 513 10.54 -7.75 -25.94
C LEU A 513 9.55 -8.87 -26.31
N GLU A 514 8.27 -8.55 -26.52
CA GLU A 514 7.30 -9.51 -27.05
C GLU A 514 7.28 -9.48 -28.58
N VAL A 515 7.42 -10.67 -29.19
CA VAL A 515 7.32 -10.92 -30.63
C VAL A 515 5.84 -11.21 -30.94
N GLU A 516 5.21 -10.36 -31.75
CA GLU A 516 3.84 -10.59 -32.24
C GLU A 516 3.83 -11.66 -33.34
N VAL A 517 2.92 -12.62 -33.22
CA VAL A 517 2.54 -13.56 -34.28
C VAL A 517 1.15 -13.17 -34.78
N GLU A 518 1.10 -12.78 -36.05
CA GLU A 518 -0.11 -12.42 -36.81
C GLU A 518 -0.93 -13.67 -37.15
N VAL A 519 -2.26 -13.63 -37.00
CA VAL A 519 -3.17 -14.68 -37.49
C VAL A 519 -4.30 -14.03 -38.29
N ASP A 520 -4.29 -14.29 -39.59
CA ASP A 520 -5.41 -14.05 -40.51
C ASP A 520 -6.45 -15.18 -40.46
N ALA A 521 -7.72 -14.80 -40.59
CA ALA A 521 -8.85 -15.65 -40.99
C ALA A 521 -9.30 -15.17 -42.41
N PRO A 522 -10.15 -15.86 -43.22
CA PRO A 522 -11.32 -16.66 -42.81
C PRO A 522 -11.81 -17.78 -43.79
N THR A 523 -13.07 -18.22 -43.61
CA THR A 523 -13.99 -19.06 -44.45
C THR A 523 -13.95 -20.58 -44.16
N GLY A 524 -15.05 -21.35 -44.12
CA GLY A 524 -16.50 -21.18 -44.31
C GLY A 524 -17.16 -22.59 -44.38
N ASP A 525 -18.42 -22.68 -43.93
CA ASP A 525 -19.47 -23.71 -44.14
C ASP A 525 -19.39 -25.20 -43.68
N ALA A 526 -20.40 -25.53 -42.85
CA ALA A 526 -21.31 -26.70 -42.77
C ALA A 526 -20.82 -28.17 -42.91
N VAL A 527 -21.19 -29.02 -41.92
CA VAL A 527 -22.06 -30.24 -42.00
C VAL A 527 -21.91 -31.09 -40.71
N GLU A 528 -23.00 -31.81 -40.37
CA GLU A 528 -23.39 -32.69 -39.24
C GLU A 528 -22.38 -33.67 -38.56
N PRO A 529 -22.76 -34.26 -37.39
CA PRO A 529 -21.86 -34.83 -36.37
C PRO A 529 -21.55 -36.32 -36.60
N PRO A 530 -20.50 -36.90 -35.94
CA PRO A 530 -20.80 -37.73 -34.74
C PRO A 530 -19.66 -37.93 -33.71
N ALA A 531 -20.06 -38.51 -32.57
CA ALA A 531 -19.35 -39.48 -31.71
C ALA A 531 -18.28 -39.05 -30.68
N GLU A 532 -18.38 -39.70 -29.52
CA GLU A 532 -17.56 -39.61 -28.31
C GLU A 532 -16.12 -40.11 -28.48
N ALA A 533 -15.17 -39.38 -27.88
CA ALA A 533 -13.96 -39.80 -27.11
C ALA A 533 -12.85 -38.72 -27.24
N PRO A 534 -11.75 -38.72 -26.45
CA PRO A 534 -11.55 -38.93 -25.02
C PRO A 534 -10.95 -37.65 -24.34
N SER A 535 -10.74 -37.70 -23.02
CA SER A 535 -10.16 -36.62 -22.20
C SER A 535 -8.74 -36.19 -22.64
N VAL A 536 -8.54 -34.89 -22.87
CA VAL A 536 -7.23 -34.24 -23.09
C VAL A 536 -6.71 -33.65 -21.76
N PRO A 537 -5.43 -33.82 -21.39
CA PRO A 537 -4.85 -33.25 -20.18
C PRO A 537 -4.50 -31.76 -20.35
N SER A 538 -4.66 -30.99 -19.27
CA SER A 538 -4.38 -29.55 -19.22
C SER A 538 -2.90 -29.21 -19.48
N PRO A 539 -2.58 -28.18 -20.29
CA PRO A 539 -1.22 -27.71 -20.48
C PRO A 539 -0.87 -26.67 -19.41
N THR A 540 -0.20 -27.07 -18.32
CA THR A 540 0.30 -26.09 -17.34
C THR A 540 1.65 -26.46 -16.69
N LEU A 541 2.34 -27.51 -17.14
CA LEU A 541 3.64 -27.91 -16.56
C LEU A 541 4.87 -27.60 -17.43
N LEU A 542 4.72 -27.25 -18.71
CA LEU A 542 5.87 -27.07 -19.60
C LEU A 542 6.48 -25.64 -19.58
N ALA A 543 5.71 -24.60 -19.26
CA ALA A 543 6.20 -23.22 -19.27
C ALA A 543 7.07 -22.84 -18.05
N ALA A 544 6.95 -23.58 -16.93
CA ALA A 544 7.75 -23.33 -15.72
C ALA A 544 9.17 -23.91 -15.81
N ALA A 545 9.36 -25.01 -16.54
CA ALA A 545 10.67 -25.62 -16.77
C ALA A 545 11.56 -24.72 -17.65
N ASP A 546 10.97 -24.12 -18.70
CA ASP A 546 11.70 -23.35 -19.71
C ASP A 546 12.25 -21.99 -19.19
N LEU A 547 11.72 -21.48 -18.08
CA LEU A 547 12.22 -20.30 -17.38
C LEU A 547 13.30 -20.64 -16.33
N SER A 548 13.26 -21.84 -15.74
CA SER A 548 14.31 -22.28 -14.79
C SER A 548 15.63 -22.54 -15.52
N ASP A 549 15.57 -23.20 -16.68
CA ASP A 549 16.74 -23.53 -17.49
C ASP A 549 17.50 -22.28 -17.98
N LYS A 550 16.79 -21.17 -18.25
CA LYS A 550 17.40 -19.89 -18.64
C LYS A 550 18.05 -19.16 -17.47
N ALA A 551 17.51 -19.30 -16.25
CA ALA A 551 18.05 -18.64 -15.06
C ALA A 551 19.33 -19.31 -14.54
N GLN A 552 19.44 -20.64 -14.67
CA GLN A 552 20.56 -21.44 -14.16
C GLN A 552 21.92 -21.08 -14.78
N ASN A 553 21.92 -20.60 -16.02
CA ASN A 553 23.15 -20.21 -16.74
C ASN A 553 23.61 -18.77 -16.46
N THR A 554 22.95 -18.05 -15.55
CA THR A 554 23.28 -16.66 -15.26
C THR A 554 24.31 -16.52 -14.13
N LYS A 555 25.22 -15.55 -14.24
CA LYS A 555 26.20 -15.24 -13.16
C LYS A 555 25.56 -15.00 -11.79
N PRO A 556 24.38 -14.35 -11.68
CA PRO A 556 23.69 -14.20 -10.39
C PRO A 556 23.16 -15.51 -9.81
N TYR A 557 22.72 -16.45 -10.64
CA TYR A 557 22.33 -17.79 -10.18
C TYR A 557 23.55 -18.54 -9.63
N GLN A 558 24.65 -18.59 -10.40
CA GLN A 558 25.92 -19.18 -9.99
C GLN A 558 26.44 -18.57 -8.68
N ARG A 559 26.34 -17.23 -8.54
CA ARG A 559 26.70 -16.53 -7.30
C ARG A 559 25.86 -17.00 -6.10
N GLY A 560 24.57 -17.22 -6.29
CA GLY A 560 23.69 -17.61 -5.21
C GLY A 560 23.85 -19.07 -4.78
N VAL A 561 24.08 -19.98 -5.73
CA VAL A 561 24.50 -21.36 -5.44
C VAL A 561 25.82 -21.35 -4.65
N ARG A 562 26.80 -20.60 -5.14
CA ARG A 562 28.11 -20.47 -4.47
C ARG A 562 28.01 -19.86 -3.08
N LEU A 563 27.08 -18.94 -2.85
CA LEU A 563 26.84 -18.37 -1.53
C LEU A 563 26.35 -19.43 -0.53
N LEU A 564 25.56 -20.41 -0.96
CA LEU A 564 25.09 -21.50 -0.10
C LEU A 564 26.25 -22.39 0.33
N GLU A 565 27.15 -22.74 -0.58
CA GLU A 565 28.37 -23.48 -0.30
C GLU A 565 29.29 -22.71 0.67
N ILE A 566 29.45 -21.40 0.46
CA ILE A 566 30.21 -20.52 1.35
C ILE A 566 29.57 -20.48 2.76
N ALA A 567 28.23 -20.48 2.85
CA ALA A 567 27.53 -20.54 4.14
C ALA A 567 27.74 -21.88 4.86
N GLN A 568 27.74 -22.98 4.11
CA GLN A 568 28.03 -24.32 4.65
C GLN A 568 29.48 -24.42 5.15
N GLN A 569 30.44 -23.93 4.37
CA GLN A 569 31.85 -23.87 4.77
C GLN A 569 32.05 -22.99 6.01
N TRP A 570 31.46 -21.79 6.00
CA TRP A 570 31.51 -20.88 7.14
C TRP A 570 30.95 -21.54 8.42
N ALA A 571 29.87 -22.32 8.30
CA ALA A 571 29.30 -23.01 9.44
C ALA A 571 30.22 -24.09 10.05
N GLN A 572 31.08 -24.70 9.22
CA GLN A 572 32.09 -25.66 9.68
C GLN A 572 33.28 -24.95 10.34
N GLU A 573 33.72 -23.83 9.77
CA GLU A 573 34.89 -23.06 10.25
C GLU A 573 34.56 -22.19 11.48
N HIS A 574 33.30 -21.77 11.63
CA HIS A 574 32.84 -20.84 12.67
C HIS A 574 31.54 -21.33 13.34
N PRO A 575 31.57 -22.41 14.15
CA PRO A 575 30.38 -23.01 14.73
C PRO A 575 29.57 -22.05 15.63
N GLU A 576 30.22 -21.04 16.21
CA GLU A 576 29.59 -20.00 17.05
C GLU A 576 28.95 -18.86 16.24
N MET A 577 29.41 -18.60 15.01
CA MET A 577 28.96 -17.50 14.14
C MET A 577 28.18 -17.97 12.91
N THR A 578 27.48 -19.10 13.00
CA THR A 578 26.68 -19.65 11.90
C THR A 578 25.54 -18.72 11.45
N VAL A 579 25.24 -18.74 10.14
CA VAL A 579 24.12 -18.01 9.54
C VAL A 579 23.21 -18.96 8.77
N LYS A 580 21.89 -18.79 8.93
CA LYS A 580 20.89 -19.48 8.12
C LYS A 580 20.76 -18.83 6.75
N PHE A 581 20.72 -19.66 5.72
CA PHE A 581 20.63 -19.23 4.33
C PHE A 581 19.26 -18.65 4.00
N SER A 582 19.22 -17.51 3.30
CA SER A 582 17.98 -16.82 2.97
C SER A 582 18.10 -15.94 1.72
N GLY A 583 16.95 -15.59 1.13
CA GLY A 583 16.87 -14.60 0.05
C GLY A 583 17.46 -13.22 0.41
N ALA A 584 17.50 -12.86 1.70
CA ALA A 584 18.12 -11.61 2.14
C ALA A 584 19.66 -11.63 2.00
N LEU A 585 20.30 -12.79 2.26
CA LEU A 585 21.74 -12.95 2.04
C LEU A 585 22.07 -12.93 0.54
N LEU A 586 21.25 -13.59 -0.28
CA LEU A 586 21.36 -13.56 -1.74
C LEU A 586 21.28 -12.12 -2.27
N LYS A 587 20.30 -11.34 -1.81
CA LYS A 587 20.16 -9.93 -2.17
C LYS A 587 21.36 -9.09 -1.73
N ALA A 588 21.93 -9.37 -0.56
CA ALA A 588 23.07 -8.63 -0.01
C ALA A 588 24.38 -8.83 -0.80
N VAL A 589 24.50 -9.91 -1.57
CA VAL A 589 25.59 -10.14 -2.53
C VAL A 589 25.18 -9.85 -3.97
N GLY A 590 24.07 -9.13 -4.18
CA GLY A 590 23.65 -8.63 -5.49
C GLY A 590 23.02 -9.67 -6.42
N VAL A 591 22.47 -10.76 -5.89
CA VAL A 591 21.61 -11.66 -6.68
C VAL A 591 20.27 -10.98 -6.91
N HIS A 592 19.80 -10.95 -8.16
CA HIS A 592 18.55 -10.28 -8.55
C HIS A 592 17.33 -11.18 -8.28
N ALA A 593 16.13 -10.59 -8.29
CA ALA A 593 14.91 -11.25 -7.83
C ALA A 593 14.56 -12.54 -8.60
N ALA A 594 14.75 -12.57 -9.92
CA ALA A 594 14.49 -13.76 -10.73
C ALA A 594 15.42 -14.93 -10.34
N ALA A 595 16.74 -14.68 -10.25
CA ALA A 595 17.69 -15.69 -9.77
C ALA A 595 17.43 -16.10 -8.31
N ILE A 596 17.05 -15.18 -7.41
CA ILE A 596 16.67 -15.55 -6.03
C ILE A 596 15.52 -16.56 -6.06
N LYS A 597 14.47 -16.30 -6.84
CA LYS A 597 13.31 -17.18 -6.96
C LYS A 597 13.71 -18.55 -7.51
N ALA A 598 14.53 -18.58 -8.56
CA ALA A 598 15.06 -19.82 -9.13
C ALA A 598 15.86 -20.62 -8.08
N ILE A 599 16.84 -20.00 -7.42
CA ILE A 599 17.67 -20.66 -6.39
C ILE A 599 16.83 -21.19 -5.22
N THR A 600 15.88 -20.41 -4.72
CA THR A 600 15.04 -20.86 -3.59
C THR A 600 14.08 -21.96 -3.96
N THR A 601 13.79 -22.14 -5.26
CA THR A 601 12.94 -23.22 -5.77
C THR A 601 13.79 -24.45 -6.08
N ASP A 602 14.88 -24.28 -6.83
CA ASP A 602 15.75 -25.36 -7.30
C ASP A 602 16.53 -26.01 -6.15
N LEU A 603 16.89 -25.25 -5.10
CA LEU A 603 17.66 -25.72 -3.93
C LEU A 603 16.82 -25.71 -2.63
N GLU A 604 15.49 -25.79 -2.72
CA GLU A 604 14.60 -25.71 -1.55
C GLU A 604 14.98 -26.72 -0.46
N ASP A 605 15.16 -27.99 -0.85
CA ASP A 605 15.49 -29.08 0.06
C ASP A 605 16.88 -28.91 0.70
N GLU A 606 17.89 -28.47 -0.06
CA GLU A 606 19.24 -28.24 0.44
C GLU A 606 19.30 -27.06 1.42
N ILE A 607 18.58 -25.98 1.11
CA ILE A 607 18.45 -24.80 1.97
C ILE A 607 17.72 -25.17 3.25
N GLU A 608 16.65 -25.96 3.17
CA GLU A 608 15.90 -26.39 4.35
C GLU A 608 16.75 -27.32 5.22
N MET A 609 17.43 -28.30 4.62
CA MET A 609 18.31 -29.24 5.31
C MET A 609 19.47 -28.52 6.02
N PHE A 610 20.13 -27.59 5.33
CA PHE A 610 21.18 -26.76 5.92
C PHE A 610 20.63 -25.88 7.06
N ASN A 611 19.49 -25.22 6.85
CA ASN A 611 18.91 -24.37 7.89
C ASN A 611 18.42 -25.17 9.12
N LYS A 612 17.99 -26.42 8.94
CA LYS A 612 17.63 -27.33 10.04
C LYS A 612 18.87 -27.81 10.81
N SER A 613 19.99 -28.07 10.13
CA SER A 613 21.23 -28.52 10.78
C SER A 613 21.81 -27.48 11.75
N LEU A 614 21.52 -26.19 11.54
CA LEU A 614 21.90 -25.09 12.42
C LEU A 614 20.98 -24.89 13.64
N GLY A 615 19.99 -25.77 13.85
CA GLY A 615 19.09 -25.78 15.00
C GLY A 615 17.71 -25.15 14.75
N ASN A 616 16.85 -25.13 15.77
CA ASN A 616 15.43 -24.79 15.64
C ASN A 616 15.10 -23.29 15.71
N ALA A 617 16.10 -22.42 15.88
CA ALA A 617 15.87 -20.97 15.94
C ALA A 617 15.30 -20.44 14.62
N SER A 618 14.39 -19.47 14.69
CA SER A 618 13.88 -18.79 13.49
C SER A 618 15.02 -18.09 12.74
N LEU A 619 14.89 -17.95 11.42
CA LEU A 619 15.90 -17.32 10.56
C LEU A 619 16.31 -15.92 11.06
N LYS A 620 15.33 -15.14 11.53
CA LYS A 620 15.55 -13.80 12.07
C LYS A 620 16.30 -13.82 13.40
N THR A 621 15.98 -14.76 14.28
CA THR A 621 16.62 -14.89 15.60
C THR A 621 18.05 -15.41 15.44
N HIS A 622 18.25 -16.40 14.58
CA HIS A 622 19.55 -17.04 14.35
C HIS A 622 20.57 -16.06 13.74
N ASN A 623 20.14 -15.27 12.75
CA ASN A 623 21.04 -14.41 11.98
C ASN A 623 21.34 -13.05 12.65
N LYS A 624 20.67 -12.73 13.77
CA LYS A 624 20.80 -11.44 14.46
C LYS A 624 22.24 -11.24 14.96
N GLY A 625 22.90 -10.19 14.47
CA GLY A 625 24.27 -9.83 14.86
C GLY A 625 25.39 -10.69 14.23
N LYS A 626 25.05 -11.71 13.44
CA LYS A 626 26.04 -12.61 12.79
C LYS A 626 26.22 -12.34 11.29
N THR A 627 25.26 -11.64 10.69
CA THR A 627 25.14 -11.48 9.24
C THR A 627 26.27 -10.62 8.64
N GLU A 628 26.74 -9.58 9.33
CA GLU A 628 27.74 -8.66 8.79
C GLU A 628 29.11 -9.33 8.59
N SER A 629 29.60 -10.07 9.59
CA SER A 629 30.88 -10.78 9.50
C SER A 629 30.87 -11.83 8.39
N PHE A 630 29.78 -12.60 8.28
CA PHE A 630 29.60 -13.55 7.20
C PHE A 630 29.57 -12.88 5.83
N LEU A 631 28.82 -11.78 5.67
CA LEU A 631 28.71 -11.09 4.39
C LEU A 631 30.04 -10.47 3.94
N ALA A 632 30.87 -9.97 4.88
CA ALA A 632 32.21 -9.49 4.55
C ALA A 632 33.08 -10.63 3.98
N PHE A 633 33.10 -11.78 4.65
CA PHE A 633 33.80 -12.99 4.19
C PHE A 633 33.28 -13.48 2.84
N ALA A 634 31.95 -13.62 2.71
CA ALA A 634 31.32 -14.11 1.49
C ALA A 634 31.57 -13.20 0.30
N LYS A 635 31.53 -11.87 0.48
CA LYS A 635 31.87 -10.90 -0.58
C LYS A 635 33.31 -11.04 -1.04
N ALA A 636 34.27 -11.20 -0.12
CA ALA A 636 35.68 -11.40 -0.46
C ALA A 636 35.90 -12.69 -1.26
N LYS A 637 35.28 -13.81 -0.83
CA LYS A 637 35.33 -15.10 -1.53
C LYS A 637 34.72 -15.00 -2.94
N LEU A 638 33.50 -14.49 -3.04
CA LEU A 638 32.82 -14.31 -4.34
C LEU A 638 33.57 -13.34 -5.27
N GLN A 639 34.26 -12.34 -4.72
CA GLN A 639 35.08 -11.42 -5.50
C GLN A 639 36.34 -12.10 -6.04
N SER A 640 37.02 -12.93 -5.22
CA SER A 640 38.19 -13.70 -5.67
C SER A 640 37.85 -14.69 -6.78
N GLU A 641 36.61 -15.13 -6.87
CA GLU A 641 36.10 -16.06 -7.89
C GLU A 641 35.48 -15.34 -9.11
N GLY A 642 35.55 -14.00 -9.17
CA GLY A 642 34.97 -13.21 -10.26
C GLY A 642 33.43 -13.24 -10.33
N LEU A 643 32.78 -13.74 -9.27
CA LEU A 643 31.33 -13.83 -9.17
C LEU A 643 30.71 -12.56 -8.58
N TYR A 644 31.46 -11.76 -7.82
CA TYR A 644 31.00 -10.52 -7.19
C TYR A 644 31.94 -9.34 -7.50
N TYR A 645 31.37 -8.25 -8.02
CA TYR A 645 32.08 -6.98 -8.19
C TYR A 645 31.40 -5.94 -7.30
N PRO A 646 32.09 -5.38 -6.30
CA PRO A 646 31.53 -4.31 -5.50
C PRO A 646 31.21 -3.13 -6.42
N ARG A 647 29.97 -2.62 -6.33
CA ARG A 647 29.65 -1.33 -6.96
C ARG A 647 30.41 -0.27 -6.19
N SER A 648 31.38 0.34 -6.85
CA SER A 648 32.15 1.52 -6.39
C SER A 648 31.27 2.71 -6.16
#